data_AF-A0A7C1HEA2-F1
#
_entry.id   AF-A0A7C1HEA2-F1
#
_cell.length_a   1.000
_cell.length_b   1.000
_cell.length_c   1.000
_cell.angle_alpha   90.00
_cell.angle_beta   90.00
_cell.angle_gamma   90.00
#
_symmetry.space_group_name_H-M   'P 1'
#
loop_
_entity.id
_entity.type
_entity.pdbx_description
1 polymer ?
#
loop_
_entity_poly.entity_id
_entity_poly.type
_entity_poly.pdbx_seq_one_letter_code
_entity_poly.pdbx_strand_id
1 'polypeptide(L)'
;MLANRIQQIGFSPTLRINAKAQAMRAEGIDVIDLSVGEPDFPTPENIKDAGIKAIKENFTKYTANAGIQDLKEKIIQRIHTDYGVRYEVDEIIVSSGAKNSLYNLCMAILNKGEEVIIPAPYWVSYPQMVNLSKGTPVFITTREENGFKITPKDLTRAINSNTKALILNNPSNPTGAVYLREELEEISEIAVDEGLIIIADEVYDKLVYDGFRFFSVSSLNDRVKQNSVVINGVSKAYSMTGWRIGYAAGPKEIIVAIDKIQSHSTSNASSISQKASVEAFGGSQIEINKMVSEFQQRRNFLHYKLTQIPNISCHKSQGAFYLFPNFSSYYDHAFEGNQIRNSHGLAYYLLKHAHVAVVPGDAFGADPFIRLSYASSMENIQKAIERITEAMLKLQPVKKTARKPLNNTVTKRKEPVEVEPKISLEMRDALVAESEAFMTFSNYYEWNVNIAGIIIQLRTNSPHLYDFWLENFYPAQLETDIEPHAIVYAVNWITGREPRAFYNPETRTAFYFKSAYYPQLRNLVMGMVIDVTEKLYEIHAIRAQSLEIDGKGMLLIGSPGTGKMGQFSQLLKQPDVKLHSNDVVFVRYYGNEALADVVERKLMMHTNFVEKYPQLVPLFDNSKCENVVTSKEECDNEKCKREDNCRLDRGAPYCFSASKKSIAMLDPYWLNGPEKHVKRSSVKWVMLFRKDPISSAIQKLNAPDAIKFLEEGRSQTSLGSVQSVPFFNPHLLIKSMDRIDQQKRYFEKLFKIAPCYIFNAGVSSADEIRDRIAAIVDGNEEAALQ
;
A
#
# COMPACT_ATOMS: atom_id res chain seq x y z
N MET A 1 21.70 -8.02 6.55
CA MET A 1 22.05 -9.46 6.53
C MET A 1 20.85 -10.37 6.20
N LEU A 2 19.79 -9.88 5.50
CA LEU A 2 18.64 -10.71 5.11
C LEU A 2 18.52 -10.77 3.58
N ALA A 3 17.92 -11.83 3.04
CA ALA A 3 17.65 -11.94 1.61
C ALA A 3 16.61 -10.90 1.16
N ASN A 4 16.85 -10.22 0.03
CA ASN A 4 15.97 -9.16 -0.50
C ASN A 4 14.50 -9.57 -0.60
N ARG A 5 14.21 -10.85 -0.91
CA ARG A 5 12.83 -11.36 -1.03
C ARG A 5 12.02 -11.30 0.28
N ILE A 6 12.69 -11.38 1.44
CA ILE A 6 12.03 -11.28 2.75
C ILE A 6 11.62 -9.83 3.03
N GLN A 7 12.33 -8.84 2.49
CA GLN A 7 11.96 -7.43 2.63
C GLN A 7 10.72 -7.04 1.81
N GLN A 8 10.30 -7.88 0.86
CA GLN A 8 9.15 -7.64 -0.03
C GLN A 8 7.84 -8.18 0.54
N ILE A 9 7.87 -8.82 1.72
CA ILE A 9 6.74 -9.54 2.29
C ILE A 9 6.52 -8.99 3.69
N GLY A 10 5.33 -8.43 3.93
CA GLY A 10 4.89 -8.04 5.28
C GLY A 10 4.37 -9.24 6.07
N PHE A 11 4.29 -9.12 7.39
CA PHE A 11 3.59 -10.13 8.19
C PHE A 11 2.09 -10.09 7.88
N SER A 12 1.42 -11.23 8.05
CA SER A 12 -0.01 -11.31 7.75
C SER A 12 -0.80 -10.36 8.67
N PRO A 13 -1.65 -9.46 8.14
CA PRO A 13 -2.49 -8.57 8.95
C PRO A 13 -3.39 -9.31 9.96
N THR A 14 -3.77 -10.56 9.64
CA THR A 14 -4.55 -11.44 10.53
C THR A 14 -3.81 -11.75 11.83
N LEU A 15 -2.48 -11.88 11.80
CA LEU A 15 -1.67 -12.21 12.97
C LEU A 15 -1.63 -11.06 13.98
N ARG A 16 -1.63 -9.81 13.51
CA ARG A 16 -1.57 -8.61 14.38
C ARG A 16 -2.85 -8.43 15.19
N ILE A 17 -4.01 -8.59 14.56
CA ILE A 17 -5.31 -8.53 15.25
C ILE A 17 -5.44 -9.67 16.24
N ASN A 18 -5.02 -10.88 15.87
CA ASN A 18 -5.02 -12.04 16.76
C ASN A 18 -4.11 -11.80 17.98
N ALA A 19 -2.88 -11.32 17.78
CA ALA A 19 -1.96 -11.00 18.87
C ALA A 19 -2.55 -9.96 19.84
N LYS A 20 -3.21 -8.91 19.33
CA LYS A 20 -3.86 -7.91 20.18
C LYS A 20 -5.08 -8.48 20.92
N ALA A 21 -5.90 -9.30 20.26
CA ALA A 21 -7.02 -9.99 20.89
C ALA A 21 -6.55 -10.95 22.00
N GLN A 22 -5.45 -11.69 21.77
CA GLN A 22 -4.84 -12.56 22.78
C GLN A 22 -4.30 -11.75 23.98
N ALA A 23 -3.63 -10.63 23.74
CA ALA A 23 -3.16 -9.75 24.81
C ALA A 23 -4.34 -9.22 25.65
N MET A 24 -5.42 -8.77 25.01
CA MET A 24 -6.63 -8.32 25.70
C MET A 24 -7.28 -9.45 26.52
N ARG A 25 -7.33 -10.68 26.00
CA ARG A 25 -7.80 -11.86 26.79
C ARG A 25 -6.90 -12.14 27.98
N ALA A 26 -5.58 -12.01 27.84
CA ALA A 26 -4.63 -12.18 28.93
C ALA A 26 -4.81 -11.10 30.02
N GLU A 27 -5.29 -9.92 29.65
CA GLU A 27 -5.70 -8.84 30.57
C GLU A 27 -7.09 -9.09 31.20
N GLY A 28 -7.75 -10.22 30.91
CA GLY A 28 -9.06 -10.57 31.43
C GLY A 28 -10.24 -9.95 30.68
N ILE A 29 -10.00 -9.36 29.50
CA ILE A 29 -11.07 -8.78 28.66
C ILE A 29 -11.73 -9.89 27.84
N ASP A 30 -13.05 -9.97 27.90
CA ASP A 30 -13.84 -10.92 27.11
C ASP A 30 -13.90 -10.51 25.63
N VAL A 31 -12.94 -11.01 24.84
CA VAL A 31 -12.82 -10.75 23.40
C VAL A 31 -13.33 -11.92 22.57
N ILE A 32 -14.34 -11.67 21.73
CA ILE A 32 -14.87 -12.66 20.79
C ILE A 32 -14.04 -12.65 19.49
N ASP A 33 -13.55 -13.82 19.07
CA ASP A 33 -12.79 -13.96 17.82
C ASP A 33 -13.69 -14.37 16.65
N LEU A 34 -13.84 -13.48 15.68
CA LEU A 34 -14.39 -13.81 14.36
C LEU A 34 -13.32 -13.68 13.27
N SER A 35 -12.04 -13.61 13.64
CA SER A 35 -10.92 -13.49 12.71
C SER A 35 -10.36 -14.83 12.26
N VAL A 36 -10.50 -15.88 13.08
CA VAL A 36 -9.86 -17.18 12.85
C VAL A 36 -10.61 -17.99 11.80
N GLY A 37 -9.85 -18.56 10.87
CA GLY A 37 -10.37 -19.37 9.77
C GLY A 37 -10.38 -20.87 10.06
N GLU A 38 -10.79 -21.32 11.25
CA GLU A 38 -10.84 -22.74 11.63
C GLU A 38 -12.21 -23.15 12.13
N PRO A 39 -12.71 -24.35 11.77
CA PRO A 39 -13.90 -24.91 12.39
C PRO A 39 -13.74 -25.05 13.92
N ASP A 40 -14.78 -24.72 14.67
CA ASP A 40 -14.87 -24.87 16.13
C ASP A 40 -15.22 -26.30 16.58
N PHE A 41 -15.58 -27.17 15.63
CA PHE A 41 -15.85 -28.58 15.90
C PHE A 41 -14.57 -29.34 16.26
N PRO A 42 -14.62 -30.35 17.13
CA PRO A 42 -13.51 -31.28 17.27
C PRO A 42 -13.32 -32.08 15.97
N THR A 43 -12.11 -32.59 15.74
CA THR A 43 -11.90 -33.63 14.72
C THR A 43 -12.85 -34.82 14.98
N PRO A 44 -13.51 -35.40 13.95
CA PRO A 44 -14.37 -36.58 14.10
C PRO A 44 -13.68 -37.75 14.81
N GLU A 45 -14.44 -38.49 15.62
CA GLU A 45 -13.87 -39.48 16.53
C GLU A 45 -13.16 -40.63 15.81
N ASN A 46 -13.76 -41.15 14.73
CA ASN A 46 -13.14 -42.17 13.88
C ASN A 46 -11.76 -41.75 13.37
N ILE A 47 -11.60 -40.46 13.03
CA ILE A 47 -10.34 -39.89 12.54
C ILE A 47 -9.32 -39.78 13.69
N LYS A 48 -9.75 -39.36 14.89
CA LYS A 48 -8.89 -39.35 16.08
C LYS A 48 -8.38 -40.75 16.40
N ASP A 49 -9.27 -41.73 16.40
CA ASP A 49 -8.95 -43.14 16.67
C ASP A 49 -7.92 -43.68 15.68
N ALA A 50 -8.04 -43.34 14.39
CA ALA A 50 -7.06 -43.70 13.37
C ALA A 50 -5.67 -43.10 13.65
N GLY A 51 -5.61 -41.83 14.08
CA GLY A 51 -4.36 -41.19 14.51
C GLY A 51 -3.77 -41.83 15.77
N ILE A 52 -4.59 -42.10 16.78
CA ILE A 52 -4.18 -42.77 18.03
C ILE A 52 -3.66 -44.18 17.73
N LYS A 53 -4.34 -44.91 16.85
CA LYS A 53 -3.92 -46.24 16.40
C LYS A 53 -2.55 -46.19 15.73
N ALA A 54 -2.32 -45.22 14.83
CA ALA A 54 -1.02 -45.05 14.19
C ALA A 54 0.11 -44.80 15.21
N ILE A 55 -0.16 -44.04 16.28
CA ILE A 55 0.78 -43.85 17.39
C ILE A 55 1.05 -45.17 18.12
N LYS A 56 -0.01 -45.89 18.51
CA LYS A 56 0.09 -47.18 19.24
C LYS A 56 0.83 -48.24 18.43
N GLU A 57 0.66 -48.24 17.11
CA GLU A 57 1.31 -49.17 16.17
C GLU A 57 2.72 -48.72 15.76
N ASN A 58 3.26 -47.65 16.37
CA ASN A 58 4.58 -47.10 16.06
C ASN A 58 4.77 -46.71 14.58
N PHE A 59 3.72 -46.22 13.92
CA PHE A 59 3.80 -45.66 12.56
C PHE A 59 4.41 -44.26 12.59
N THR A 60 5.65 -44.16 13.06
CA THR A 60 6.36 -42.92 13.43
C THR A 60 7.66 -42.69 12.63
N LYS A 61 7.88 -43.48 11.59
CA LYS A 61 9.06 -43.38 10.70
C LYS A 61 8.74 -42.53 9.48
N TYR A 62 9.79 -42.19 8.72
CA TYR A 62 9.65 -41.57 7.41
C TYR A 62 8.72 -42.40 6.51
N THR A 63 7.90 -41.69 5.73
CA THR A 63 7.06 -42.29 4.70
C THR A 63 7.60 -41.90 3.32
N ALA A 64 6.98 -42.38 2.25
CA ALA A 64 7.23 -41.83 0.92
C ALA A 64 7.00 -40.31 0.94
N ASN A 65 7.89 -39.56 0.26
CA ASN A 65 7.88 -38.10 0.23
C ASN A 65 6.55 -37.55 -0.28
N ALA A 66 6.03 -38.14 -1.37
CA ALA A 66 4.75 -37.79 -1.97
C ALA A 66 3.51 -38.23 -1.15
N GLY A 67 3.70 -38.93 -0.03
CA GLY A 67 2.66 -39.49 0.81
C GLY A 67 2.53 -41.02 0.71
N ILE A 68 1.94 -41.65 1.73
CA ILE A 68 1.70 -43.09 1.78
C ILE A 68 0.72 -43.53 0.70
N GLN A 69 0.93 -44.73 0.16
CA GLN A 69 0.13 -45.31 -0.91
C GLN A 69 -1.37 -45.31 -0.57
N ASP A 70 -1.74 -45.87 0.59
CA ASP A 70 -3.13 -45.93 1.05
C ASP A 70 -3.84 -44.56 1.03
N LEU A 71 -3.14 -43.49 1.41
CA LEU A 71 -3.72 -42.15 1.46
C LEU A 71 -3.97 -41.60 0.06
N LYS A 72 -3.02 -41.80 -0.85
CA LYS A 72 -3.16 -41.39 -2.25
C LYS A 72 -4.34 -42.10 -2.92
N GLU A 73 -4.47 -43.40 -2.69
CA GLU A 73 -5.61 -44.18 -3.18
C GLU A 73 -6.95 -43.69 -2.60
N LYS A 74 -7.00 -43.35 -1.31
CA LYS A 74 -8.22 -42.78 -0.71
C LYS A 74 -8.56 -41.39 -1.22
N ILE A 75 -7.55 -40.56 -1.52
CA ILE A 75 -7.77 -39.27 -2.17
C ILE A 75 -8.36 -39.49 -3.57
N ILE A 76 -7.78 -40.39 -4.38
CA ILE A 76 -8.27 -40.71 -5.73
C ILE A 76 -9.71 -41.23 -5.67
N GLN A 77 -9.98 -42.18 -4.77
CA GLN A 77 -11.31 -42.74 -4.57
C GLN A 77 -12.33 -41.65 -4.19
N ARG A 78 -11.93 -40.73 -3.30
CA ARG A 78 -12.78 -39.63 -2.84
C ARG A 78 -13.09 -38.66 -3.98
N ILE A 79 -12.08 -38.21 -4.72
CA ILE A 79 -12.24 -37.35 -5.90
C ILE A 79 -13.17 -38.00 -6.93
N HIS A 80 -12.99 -39.30 -7.21
CA HIS A 80 -13.85 -40.01 -8.16
C HIS A 80 -15.31 -40.12 -7.67
N THR A 81 -15.50 -40.43 -6.38
CA THR A 81 -16.84 -40.55 -5.78
C THR A 81 -17.58 -39.22 -5.80
N ASP A 82 -16.88 -38.13 -5.49
CA ASP A 82 -17.52 -36.83 -5.30
C ASP A 82 -17.69 -36.06 -6.62
N TYR A 83 -16.74 -36.22 -7.56
CA TYR A 83 -16.65 -35.39 -8.77
C TYR A 83 -16.57 -36.17 -10.07
N GLY A 84 -16.51 -37.50 -10.02
CA GLY A 84 -16.40 -38.35 -11.21
C GLY A 84 -15.02 -38.35 -11.87
N VAL A 85 -14.04 -37.61 -11.34
CA VAL A 85 -12.70 -37.46 -11.93
C VAL A 85 -11.79 -38.61 -11.50
N ARG A 86 -11.01 -39.15 -12.43
CA ARG A 86 -10.01 -40.20 -12.16
C ARG A 86 -8.62 -39.61 -12.22
N TYR A 87 -7.79 -39.91 -11.22
CA TYR A 87 -6.37 -39.60 -11.19
C TYR A 87 -5.58 -40.87 -10.93
N GLU A 88 -4.36 -40.91 -11.43
CA GLU A 88 -3.40 -41.97 -11.10
C GLU A 88 -2.61 -41.61 -9.84
N VAL A 89 -1.97 -42.61 -9.24
CA VAL A 89 -1.19 -42.44 -8.01
C VAL A 89 -0.10 -41.39 -8.20
N ASP A 90 0.61 -41.38 -9.33
CA ASP A 90 1.67 -40.40 -9.61
C ASP A 90 1.16 -39.01 -10.02
N GLU A 91 -0.16 -38.82 -10.09
CA GLU A 91 -0.83 -37.52 -10.26
C GLU A 91 -1.26 -36.90 -8.92
N ILE A 92 -0.92 -37.52 -7.79
CA ILE A 92 -1.24 -37.05 -6.43
C ILE A 92 0.04 -36.84 -5.59
N ILE A 93 0.09 -35.74 -4.84
CA ILE A 93 1.10 -35.51 -3.79
C ILE A 93 0.45 -34.97 -2.52
N VAL A 94 0.84 -35.53 -1.37
CA VAL A 94 0.43 -35.11 -0.03
C VAL A 94 1.51 -34.21 0.57
N SER A 95 1.10 -33.07 1.13
CA SER A 95 1.97 -32.06 1.72
C SER A 95 1.54 -31.69 3.15
N SER A 96 2.37 -30.89 3.84
CA SER A 96 2.09 -30.38 5.20
C SER A 96 1.02 -29.27 5.23
N GLY A 97 -0.18 -29.62 4.76
CA GLY A 97 -1.33 -28.74 4.58
C GLY A 97 -1.41 -28.12 3.18
N ALA A 98 -2.62 -27.73 2.76
CA ALA A 98 -2.88 -27.14 1.45
C ALA A 98 -2.04 -25.87 1.16
N LYS A 99 -1.71 -25.09 2.20
CA LYS A 99 -0.77 -23.95 2.11
C LYS A 99 0.59 -24.37 1.56
N ASN A 100 1.11 -25.53 1.99
CA ASN A 100 2.40 -26.04 1.51
C ASN A 100 2.28 -26.57 0.08
N SER A 101 1.16 -27.22 -0.27
CA SER A 101 0.88 -27.64 -1.65
C SER A 101 0.87 -26.45 -2.62
N LEU A 102 0.17 -25.36 -2.27
CA LEU A 102 0.17 -24.11 -3.07
C LEU A 102 1.56 -23.49 -3.19
N TYR A 103 2.28 -23.39 -2.07
CA TYR A 103 3.63 -22.82 -2.07
C TYR A 103 4.58 -23.62 -2.96
N ASN A 104 4.59 -24.95 -2.82
CA ASN A 104 5.43 -25.82 -3.63
C ASN A 104 5.04 -25.76 -5.11
N LEU A 105 3.73 -25.66 -5.42
CA LEU A 105 3.25 -25.46 -6.78
C LEU A 105 3.78 -24.15 -7.39
N CYS A 106 3.64 -23.02 -6.68
CA CYS A 106 4.20 -21.74 -7.14
C CYS A 106 5.71 -21.83 -7.38
N MET A 107 6.45 -22.47 -6.46
CA MET A 107 7.90 -22.68 -6.59
C MET A 107 8.26 -23.59 -7.77
N ALA A 108 7.39 -24.52 -8.14
CA ALA A 108 7.63 -25.48 -9.22
C ALA A 108 7.34 -24.91 -10.61
N ILE A 109 6.35 -24.01 -10.74
CA ILE A 109 5.86 -23.57 -12.06
C ILE A 109 6.30 -22.16 -12.46
N LEU A 110 6.80 -21.34 -11.52
CA LEU A 110 7.09 -19.93 -11.78
C LEU A 110 8.57 -19.65 -12.01
N ASN A 111 8.85 -18.95 -13.10
CA ASN A 111 10.11 -18.27 -13.34
C ASN A 111 10.06 -16.80 -12.90
N LYS A 112 11.23 -16.16 -12.83
CA LYS A 112 11.33 -14.75 -12.48
C LYS A 112 10.58 -13.89 -13.51
N GLY A 113 9.62 -13.08 -13.03
CA GLY A 113 8.87 -12.15 -13.86
C GLY A 113 7.61 -12.73 -14.52
N GLU A 114 7.38 -14.04 -14.42
CA GLU A 114 6.11 -14.65 -14.83
C GLU A 114 4.97 -14.18 -13.91
N GLU A 115 3.80 -13.98 -14.51
CA GLU A 115 2.64 -13.41 -13.85
C GLU A 115 1.63 -14.48 -13.43
N VAL A 116 1.02 -14.28 -12.26
CA VAL A 116 -0.10 -15.10 -11.78
C VAL A 116 -1.31 -14.22 -11.56
N ILE A 117 -2.39 -14.52 -12.26
CA ILE A 117 -3.67 -13.80 -12.11
C ILE A 117 -4.36 -14.26 -10.82
N ILE A 118 -4.77 -13.29 -10.01
CA ILE A 118 -5.41 -13.49 -8.72
C ILE A 118 -6.66 -12.60 -8.62
N PRO A 119 -7.87 -13.17 -8.64
CA PRO A 119 -9.11 -12.44 -8.36
C PRO A 119 -9.11 -11.83 -6.95
N ALA A 120 -9.38 -10.54 -6.83
CA ALA A 120 -9.60 -9.85 -5.56
C ALA A 120 -11.12 -9.69 -5.31
N PRO A 121 -11.64 -9.95 -4.09
CA PRO A 121 -10.90 -10.25 -2.86
C PRO A 121 -10.26 -11.66 -2.84
N TYR A 122 -9.01 -11.77 -2.38
CA TYR A 122 -8.22 -13.01 -2.39
C TYR A 122 -7.80 -13.46 -1.00
N TRP A 123 -7.45 -14.73 -0.82
CA TRP A 123 -6.78 -15.17 0.39
C TRP A 123 -5.37 -14.57 0.49
N VAL A 124 -5.09 -13.94 1.63
CA VAL A 124 -3.91 -13.11 1.94
C VAL A 124 -2.54 -13.72 1.57
N SER A 125 -2.45 -15.04 1.44
CA SER A 125 -1.17 -15.72 1.16
C SER A 125 -0.89 -15.90 -0.33
N TYR A 126 -1.88 -15.89 -1.23
CA TYR A 126 -1.62 -16.12 -2.66
C TYR A 126 -0.59 -15.14 -3.24
N PRO A 127 -0.70 -13.80 -3.05
CA PRO A 127 0.25 -12.88 -3.65
C PRO A 127 1.66 -13.05 -3.07
N GLN A 128 1.74 -13.41 -1.79
CA GLN A 128 3.01 -13.62 -1.10
C GLN A 128 3.73 -14.88 -1.59
N MET A 129 3.00 -15.96 -1.89
CA MET A 129 3.57 -17.18 -2.47
C MET A 129 4.13 -16.93 -3.87
N VAL A 130 3.42 -16.15 -4.67
CA VAL A 130 3.87 -15.73 -6.01
C VAL A 130 5.15 -14.89 -5.91
N ASN A 131 5.17 -13.87 -5.04
CA ASN A 131 6.35 -13.04 -4.80
C ASN A 131 7.56 -13.85 -4.30
N LEU A 132 7.36 -14.77 -3.34
CA LEU A 132 8.42 -15.64 -2.81
C LEU A 132 9.07 -16.52 -3.89
N SER A 133 8.25 -16.91 -4.86
CA SER A 133 8.64 -17.70 -6.03
C SER A 133 9.19 -16.84 -7.17
N LYS A 134 9.38 -15.53 -6.95
CA LYS A 134 9.86 -14.52 -7.91
C LYS A 134 8.90 -14.23 -9.08
N GLY A 135 7.65 -14.68 -9.01
CA GLY A 135 6.60 -14.27 -9.93
C GLY A 135 6.00 -12.90 -9.55
N THR A 136 5.11 -12.41 -10.38
CA THR A 136 4.39 -11.15 -10.19
C THR A 136 2.88 -11.41 -10.06
N PRO A 137 2.24 -11.05 -8.94
CA PRO A 137 0.79 -11.18 -8.80
C PRO A 137 0.08 -10.08 -9.62
N VAL A 138 -0.88 -10.47 -10.45
CA VAL A 138 -1.74 -9.59 -11.23
C VAL A 138 -3.16 -9.67 -10.70
N PHE A 139 -3.71 -8.57 -10.21
CA PHE A 139 -5.01 -8.57 -9.55
C PHE A 139 -6.15 -8.23 -10.51
N ILE A 140 -7.23 -9.01 -10.46
CA ILE A 140 -8.51 -8.66 -11.07
C ILE A 140 -9.50 -8.32 -9.97
N THR A 141 -9.86 -7.03 -9.84
CA THR A 141 -10.82 -6.58 -8.84
C THR A 141 -12.25 -6.96 -9.25
N THR A 142 -12.88 -7.84 -8.46
CA THR A 142 -14.29 -8.21 -8.59
C THR A 142 -15.19 -7.25 -7.82
N ARG A 143 -16.52 -7.44 -7.92
CA ARG A 143 -17.50 -6.53 -7.36
C ARG A 143 -18.53 -7.28 -6.51
N GLU A 144 -19.13 -6.63 -5.51
CA GLU A 144 -20.14 -7.30 -4.67
C GLU A 144 -21.39 -7.66 -5.51
N GLU A 145 -21.74 -6.80 -6.48
CA GLU A 145 -22.94 -6.93 -7.30
C GLU A 145 -22.92 -8.17 -8.20
N ASN A 146 -21.73 -8.68 -8.56
CA ASN A 146 -21.59 -9.92 -9.32
C ASN A 146 -21.18 -11.11 -8.43
N GLY A 147 -21.31 -10.97 -7.10
CA GLY A 147 -20.98 -12.01 -6.14
C GLY A 147 -19.48 -12.27 -6.02
N PHE A 148 -18.64 -11.26 -6.27
CA PHE A 148 -17.18 -11.35 -6.23
C PHE A 148 -16.57 -12.37 -7.19
N LYS A 149 -17.15 -12.48 -8.39
CA LYS A 149 -16.68 -13.38 -9.45
C LYS A 149 -16.01 -12.59 -10.57
N ILE A 150 -14.99 -13.18 -11.19
CA ILE A 150 -14.45 -12.64 -12.45
C ILE A 150 -15.35 -13.06 -13.61
N THR A 151 -15.34 -12.28 -14.68
CA THR A 151 -15.96 -12.66 -15.95
C THR A 151 -14.90 -13.09 -16.97
N PRO A 152 -15.29 -13.83 -18.03
CA PRO A 152 -14.41 -14.11 -19.17
C PRO A 152 -13.70 -12.87 -19.71
N LYS A 153 -14.41 -11.75 -19.82
CA LYS A 153 -13.86 -10.47 -20.31
C LYS A 153 -12.80 -9.88 -19.37
N ASP A 154 -13.00 -10.02 -18.06
CA ASP A 154 -12.03 -9.56 -17.08
C ASP A 154 -10.74 -10.40 -17.18
N LEU A 155 -10.87 -11.72 -17.35
CA LEU A 155 -9.75 -12.63 -17.54
C LEU A 155 -8.97 -12.29 -18.82
N THR A 156 -9.63 -12.23 -19.98
CA THR A 156 -8.96 -11.94 -21.27
C THR A 156 -8.18 -10.63 -21.22
N ARG A 157 -8.67 -9.61 -20.52
CA ARG A 157 -7.98 -8.31 -20.40
C ARG A 157 -6.70 -8.38 -19.55
N ALA A 158 -6.63 -9.32 -18.61
CA ALA A 158 -5.50 -9.47 -17.71
C ALA A 158 -4.37 -10.33 -18.29
N ILE A 159 -4.68 -11.17 -19.30
CA ILE A 159 -3.73 -12.08 -19.92
C ILE A 159 -2.76 -11.32 -20.83
N ASN A 160 -1.48 -11.66 -20.72
CA ASN A 160 -0.41 -11.25 -21.63
C ASN A 160 0.64 -12.37 -21.76
N SER A 161 1.71 -12.13 -22.54
CA SER A 161 2.75 -13.13 -22.80
C SER A 161 3.53 -13.61 -21.57
N ASN A 162 3.49 -12.88 -20.45
CA ASN A 162 4.12 -13.27 -19.19
C ASN A 162 3.16 -14.04 -18.27
N THR A 163 1.86 -14.09 -18.58
CA THR A 163 0.87 -14.77 -17.74
C THR A 163 1.11 -16.28 -17.77
N LYS A 164 1.34 -16.86 -16.60
CA LYS A 164 1.66 -18.29 -16.44
C LYS A 164 0.52 -19.09 -15.83
N ALA A 165 -0.21 -18.50 -14.89
CA ALA A 165 -1.23 -19.20 -14.14
C ALA A 165 -2.38 -18.29 -13.70
N LEU A 166 -3.52 -18.91 -13.44
CA LEU A 166 -4.70 -18.31 -12.82
C LEU A 166 -5.00 -19.04 -11.51
N ILE A 167 -5.16 -18.32 -10.41
CA ILE A 167 -5.67 -18.89 -9.15
C ILE A 167 -7.19 -18.72 -9.09
N LEU A 168 -7.91 -19.83 -8.97
CA LEU A 168 -9.34 -19.86 -8.67
C LEU A 168 -9.56 -20.50 -7.30
N ASN A 169 -10.09 -19.74 -6.34
CA ASN A 169 -10.48 -20.25 -5.04
C ASN A 169 -12.01 -20.38 -4.97
N ASN A 170 -12.50 -21.61 -4.92
CA ASN A 170 -13.91 -21.94 -5.04
C ASN A 170 -14.27 -23.11 -4.09
N PRO A 171 -15.14 -22.92 -3.08
CA PRO A 171 -15.65 -21.64 -2.57
C PRO A 171 -14.56 -20.69 -2.05
N SER A 172 -14.81 -19.38 -2.15
CA SER A 172 -13.81 -18.34 -1.88
C SER A 172 -13.64 -17.98 -0.38
N ASN A 173 -12.39 -17.78 0.03
CA ASN A 173 -12.00 -16.98 1.19
C ASN A 173 -11.40 -15.65 0.67
N PRO A 174 -12.02 -14.48 0.96
CA PRO A 174 -12.89 -14.22 2.11
C PRO A 174 -14.40 -14.16 1.84
N THR A 175 -14.86 -14.32 0.60
CA THR A 175 -16.22 -13.87 0.22
C THR A 175 -17.30 -14.93 0.40
N GLY A 176 -16.91 -16.21 0.44
CA GLY A 176 -17.83 -17.34 0.38
C GLY A 176 -18.55 -17.50 -0.96
N ALA A 177 -18.07 -16.80 -2.00
CA ALA A 177 -18.58 -16.92 -3.36
C ALA A 177 -18.32 -18.31 -3.93
N VAL A 178 -19.22 -18.76 -4.79
CA VAL A 178 -19.11 -20.02 -5.54
C VAL A 178 -19.34 -19.76 -7.02
N TYR A 179 -18.63 -20.47 -7.87
CA TYR A 179 -18.82 -20.42 -9.32
C TYR A 179 -19.76 -21.52 -9.78
N LEU A 180 -20.70 -21.17 -10.65
CA LEU A 180 -21.52 -22.13 -11.39
C LEU A 180 -20.65 -22.92 -12.37
N ARG A 181 -21.17 -24.07 -12.82
CA ARG A 181 -20.47 -24.91 -13.78
C ARG A 181 -20.14 -24.15 -15.07
N GLU A 182 -21.12 -23.46 -15.61
CA GLU A 182 -21.00 -22.73 -16.88
C GLU A 182 -19.97 -21.59 -16.76
N GLU A 183 -19.96 -20.91 -15.61
CA GLU A 183 -18.97 -19.86 -15.33
C GLU A 183 -17.55 -20.41 -15.23
N LEU A 184 -17.38 -21.58 -14.60
CA LEU A 184 -16.09 -22.28 -14.55
C LEU A 184 -15.66 -22.76 -15.93
N GLU A 185 -16.58 -23.27 -16.76
CA GLU A 185 -16.30 -23.71 -18.13
C GLU A 185 -15.77 -22.55 -18.98
N GLU A 186 -16.48 -21.42 -19.04
CA GLU A 186 -16.05 -20.26 -19.83
C GLU A 186 -14.68 -19.72 -19.39
N ILE A 187 -14.44 -19.63 -18.09
CA ILE A 187 -13.15 -19.14 -17.54
C ILE A 187 -12.03 -20.14 -17.82
N SER A 188 -12.30 -21.44 -17.64
CA SER A 188 -11.29 -22.50 -17.81
C SER A 188 -10.93 -22.67 -19.27
N GLU A 189 -11.89 -22.59 -20.19
CA GLU A 189 -11.61 -22.68 -21.63
C GLU A 189 -10.65 -21.59 -22.09
N ILE A 190 -10.88 -20.33 -21.69
CA ILE A 190 -9.97 -19.21 -21.99
C ILE A 190 -8.57 -19.47 -21.40
N ALA A 191 -8.49 -19.89 -20.14
CA ALA A 191 -7.20 -20.16 -19.50
C ALA A 191 -6.44 -21.27 -20.24
N VAL A 192 -7.12 -22.32 -20.69
CA VAL A 192 -6.51 -23.44 -21.41
C VAL A 192 -6.14 -23.05 -22.85
N ASP A 193 -6.97 -22.26 -23.54
CA ASP A 193 -6.68 -21.74 -24.89
C ASP A 193 -5.42 -20.85 -24.89
N GLU A 194 -5.22 -20.07 -23.84
CA GLU A 194 -4.05 -19.22 -23.64
C GLU A 194 -2.84 -19.95 -22.99
N GLY A 195 -2.94 -21.27 -22.77
CA GLY A 195 -1.86 -22.09 -22.24
C GLY A 195 -1.54 -21.86 -20.76
N LEU A 196 -2.48 -21.29 -20.00
CA LEU A 196 -2.33 -21.04 -18.57
C LEU A 196 -2.53 -22.32 -17.75
N ILE A 197 -1.86 -22.37 -16.59
CA ILE A 197 -2.16 -23.37 -15.55
C ILE A 197 -3.26 -22.83 -14.64
N ILE A 198 -4.33 -23.59 -14.43
CA ILE A 198 -5.37 -23.25 -13.48
C ILE A 198 -5.03 -23.86 -12.12
N ILE A 199 -4.75 -23.02 -11.13
CA ILE A 199 -4.56 -23.41 -9.74
C ILE A 199 -5.94 -23.36 -9.06
N ALA A 200 -6.58 -24.51 -8.90
CA ALA A 200 -7.90 -24.63 -8.31
C ALA A 200 -7.78 -24.92 -6.81
N ASP A 201 -7.88 -23.89 -5.97
CA ASP A 201 -7.95 -24.05 -4.51
C ASP A 201 -9.39 -24.36 -4.10
N GLU A 202 -9.65 -25.65 -3.90
CA GLU A 202 -10.97 -26.23 -3.63
C GLU A 202 -11.08 -26.71 -2.18
N VAL A 203 -10.27 -26.18 -1.26
CA VAL A 203 -10.22 -26.63 0.15
C VAL A 203 -11.54 -26.47 0.93
N TYR A 204 -12.51 -25.74 0.37
CA TYR A 204 -13.85 -25.54 0.93
C TYR A 204 -14.96 -26.28 0.16
N ASP A 205 -14.61 -27.17 -0.78
CA ASP A 205 -15.53 -27.92 -1.66
C ASP A 205 -16.74 -28.55 -0.98
N LYS A 206 -16.57 -29.06 0.26
CA LYS A 206 -17.65 -29.69 1.05
C LYS A 206 -18.51 -28.68 1.80
N LEU A 207 -18.03 -27.47 1.99
CA LEU A 207 -18.71 -26.44 2.76
C LEU A 207 -19.51 -25.54 1.81
N VAL A 208 -20.56 -26.11 1.25
CA VAL A 208 -21.51 -25.43 0.35
C VAL A 208 -22.93 -25.49 0.92
N TYR A 209 -23.72 -24.48 0.61
CA TYR A 209 -25.01 -24.22 1.27
C TYR A 209 -26.17 -24.14 0.30
N ASP A 210 -27.39 -24.12 0.84
CA ASP A 210 -28.63 -23.89 0.09
C ASP A 210 -28.83 -24.89 -1.07
N GLY A 211 -28.32 -26.12 -0.90
CA GLY A 211 -28.40 -27.17 -1.92
C GLY A 211 -27.48 -26.94 -3.13
N PHE A 212 -26.53 -26.01 -3.04
CA PHE A 212 -25.58 -25.75 -4.12
C PHE A 212 -24.76 -27.00 -4.44
N ARG A 213 -24.70 -27.34 -5.73
CA ARG A 213 -23.88 -28.44 -6.24
C ARG A 213 -22.52 -27.91 -6.64
N PHE A 214 -21.48 -28.31 -5.89
CA PHE A 214 -20.11 -27.99 -6.23
C PHE A 214 -19.62 -28.78 -7.46
N PHE A 215 -18.83 -28.11 -8.31
CA PHE A 215 -18.11 -28.71 -9.43
C PHE A 215 -16.63 -28.39 -9.28
N SER A 216 -15.79 -29.42 -9.32
CA SER A 216 -14.34 -29.24 -9.38
C SER A 216 -13.95 -28.76 -10.78
N VAL A 217 -12.95 -27.87 -10.88
CA VAL A 217 -12.39 -27.43 -12.17
C VAL A 217 -11.92 -28.64 -12.99
N SER A 218 -11.33 -29.64 -12.32
CA SER A 218 -10.87 -30.87 -12.95
C SER A 218 -11.99 -31.75 -13.53
N SER A 219 -13.25 -31.50 -13.16
CA SER A 219 -14.42 -32.29 -13.59
C SER A 219 -15.12 -31.77 -14.84
N LEU A 220 -14.68 -30.62 -15.37
CA LEU A 220 -15.33 -30.00 -16.52
C LEU A 220 -15.11 -30.81 -17.81
N ASN A 221 -13.85 -31.08 -18.15
CA ASN A 221 -13.44 -31.95 -19.25
C ASN A 221 -11.94 -32.33 -19.13
N ASP A 222 -11.49 -33.30 -19.94
CA ASP A 222 -10.12 -33.81 -19.89
C ASP A 222 -9.05 -32.76 -20.21
N ARG A 223 -9.35 -31.82 -21.11
CA ARG A 223 -8.43 -30.74 -21.49
C ARG A 223 -8.18 -29.80 -20.32
N VAL A 224 -9.24 -29.40 -19.61
CA VAL A 224 -9.15 -28.59 -18.38
C VAL A 224 -8.45 -29.38 -17.27
N LYS A 225 -8.73 -30.67 -17.10
CA LYS A 225 -8.03 -31.53 -16.13
C LYS A 225 -6.51 -31.55 -16.38
N GLN A 226 -6.08 -31.65 -17.63
CA GLN A 226 -4.65 -31.66 -18.00
C GLN A 226 -3.95 -30.31 -17.81
N ASN A 227 -4.70 -29.22 -17.66
CA ASN A 227 -4.19 -27.87 -17.45
C ASN A 227 -4.50 -27.30 -16.06
N SER A 228 -4.97 -28.13 -15.12
CA SER A 228 -5.32 -27.71 -13.78
C SER A 228 -4.59 -28.50 -12.70
N VAL A 229 -4.31 -27.82 -11.59
CA VAL A 229 -3.82 -28.44 -10.36
C VAL A 229 -4.82 -28.13 -9.26
N VAL A 230 -5.55 -29.16 -8.82
CA VAL A 230 -6.51 -29.07 -7.72
C VAL A 230 -5.74 -29.15 -6.41
N ILE A 231 -5.92 -28.14 -5.56
CA ILE A 231 -5.43 -28.08 -4.20
C ILE A 231 -6.59 -28.30 -3.26
N ASN A 232 -6.46 -29.26 -2.35
CA ASN A 232 -7.49 -29.54 -1.34
C ASN A 232 -6.84 -30.16 -0.09
N GLY A 233 -7.62 -30.55 0.91
CA GLY A 233 -7.11 -31.16 2.13
C GLY A 233 -8.15 -31.36 3.23
N VAL A 234 -7.71 -31.89 4.36
CA VAL A 234 -8.62 -32.26 5.44
C VAL A 234 -8.94 -31.12 6.41
N SER A 235 -8.27 -29.98 6.27
CA SER A 235 -8.27 -28.91 7.29
C SER A 235 -9.66 -28.33 7.56
N LYS A 236 -10.51 -28.21 6.54
CA LYS A 236 -11.80 -27.50 6.63
C LYS A 236 -12.98 -28.44 6.73
N ALA A 237 -13.11 -29.36 5.78
CA ALA A 237 -14.21 -30.32 5.74
C ALA A 237 -14.25 -31.27 6.95
N TYR A 238 -13.10 -31.57 7.57
CA TYR A 238 -13.00 -32.56 8.65
C TYR A 238 -12.57 -31.97 10.00
N SER A 239 -12.53 -30.64 10.13
CA SER A 239 -11.97 -29.96 11.31
C SER A 239 -10.60 -30.50 11.74
N MET A 240 -9.65 -30.51 10.79
CA MET A 240 -8.30 -31.04 10.99
C MET A 240 -7.20 -29.98 10.77
N THR A 241 -7.46 -28.71 11.12
CA THR A 241 -6.52 -27.59 10.88
C THR A 241 -5.14 -27.84 11.49
N GLY A 242 -5.07 -28.36 12.71
CA GLY A 242 -3.82 -28.67 13.43
C GLY A 242 -3.06 -29.91 12.94
N TRP A 243 -3.70 -30.81 12.18
CA TRP A 243 -3.07 -32.04 11.68
C TRP A 243 -2.14 -31.81 10.49
N ARG A 244 -2.31 -30.68 9.80
CA ARG A 244 -1.46 -30.22 8.69
C ARG A 244 -1.37 -31.20 7.52
N ILE A 245 -2.52 -31.66 6.98
CA ILE A 245 -2.56 -32.44 5.74
C ILE A 245 -3.34 -31.70 4.65
N GLY A 246 -2.72 -31.63 3.47
CA GLY A 246 -3.32 -31.20 2.21
C GLY A 246 -2.69 -31.98 1.05
N TYR A 247 -3.27 -31.85 -0.13
CA TYR A 247 -2.78 -32.52 -1.32
C TYR A 247 -2.92 -31.64 -2.56
N ALA A 248 -2.12 -31.96 -3.57
CA ALA A 248 -2.29 -31.50 -4.94
C ALA A 248 -2.61 -32.69 -5.86
N ALA A 249 -3.56 -32.50 -6.77
CA ALA A 249 -3.92 -33.44 -7.83
C ALA A 249 -3.82 -32.74 -9.18
N GLY A 250 -3.05 -33.29 -10.12
CA GLY A 250 -2.80 -32.61 -11.40
C GLY A 250 -1.83 -33.39 -12.30
N PRO A 251 -1.38 -32.78 -13.41
CA PRO A 251 -0.49 -33.43 -14.35
C PRO A 251 0.76 -33.99 -13.67
N LYS A 252 1.07 -35.26 -13.96
CA LYS A 252 2.22 -35.99 -13.41
C LYS A 252 3.51 -35.18 -13.41
N GLU A 253 3.80 -34.46 -14.48
CA GLU A 253 5.03 -33.65 -14.60
C GLU A 253 5.12 -32.56 -13.53
N ILE A 254 4.01 -31.86 -13.27
CA ILE A 254 3.92 -30.83 -12.23
C ILE A 254 4.02 -31.48 -10.85
N ILE A 255 3.33 -32.59 -10.62
CA ILE A 255 3.33 -33.31 -9.34
C ILE A 255 4.74 -33.82 -8.99
N VAL A 256 5.48 -34.35 -9.97
CA VAL A 256 6.89 -34.74 -9.81
C VAL A 256 7.78 -33.54 -9.51
N ALA A 257 7.51 -32.36 -10.10
CA ALA A 257 8.25 -31.14 -9.77
C ALA A 257 7.98 -30.67 -8.33
N ILE A 258 6.74 -30.74 -7.87
CA ILE A 258 6.35 -30.46 -6.48
C ILE A 258 7.05 -31.43 -5.53
N ASP A 259 7.12 -32.72 -5.87
CA ASP A 259 7.80 -33.75 -5.09
C ASP A 259 9.29 -33.43 -4.88
N LYS A 260 9.99 -32.96 -5.93
CA LYS A 260 11.38 -32.49 -5.85
C LYS A 260 11.56 -31.29 -4.93
N ILE A 261 10.65 -30.32 -4.94
CA ILE A 261 10.70 -29.18 -4.02
C ILE A 261 10.42 -29.63 -2.58
N GLN A 262 9.46 -30.55 -2.41
CA GLN A 262 9.05 -31.04 -1.10
C GLN A 262 10.16 -31.84 -0.40
N SER A 263 10.90 -32.67 -1.15
CA SER A 263 12.00 -33.49 -0.61
C SER A 263 13.13 -32.67 0.01
N HIS A 264 13.34 -31.44 -0.47
CA HIS A 264 14.36 -30.52 0.04
C HIS A 264 13.83 -29.48 1.04
N SER A 265 12.52 -29.42 1.27
CA SER A 265 11.91 -28.42 2.17
C SER A 265 11.36 -29.03 3.47
N THR A 266 10.63 -30.15 3.37
CA THR A 266 9.95 -30.75 4.53
C THR A 266 10.10 -32.27 4.61
N SER A 267 10.55 -32.93 3.54
CA SER A 267 10.37 -34.39 3.36
C SER A 267 8.88 -34.75 3.33
N ASN A 268 8.46 -35.88 3.90
CA ASN A 268 7.05 -36.27 3.94
C ASN A 268 6.24 -35.50 5.01
N ALA A 269 4.93 -35.36 4.78
CA ALA A 269 4.01 -34.91 5.82
C ALA A 269 3.94 -35.92 7.00
N SER A 270 3.49 -35.46 8.17
CA SER A 270 3.42 -36.28 9.40
C SER A 270 2.76 -37.64 9.15
N SER A 271 3.45 -38.73 9.49
CA SER A 271 2.98 -40.11 9.28
C SER A 271 1.67 -40.39 10.03
N ILE A 272 1.53 -39.85 11.25
CA ILE A 272 0.33 -39.98 12.08
C ILE A 272 -0.85 -39.26 11.41
N SER A 273 -0.62 -38.02 10.96
CA SER A 273 -1.66 -37.25 10.29
C SER A 273 -2.10 -37.89 8.97
N GLN A 274 -1.15 -38.49 8.23
CA GLN A 274 -1.48 -39.23 7.02
C GLN A 274 -2.42 -40.42 7.30
N LYS A 275 -2.15 -41.23 8.34
CA LYS A 275 -3.05 -42.35 8.72
C LYS A 275 -4.41 -41.86 9.19
N ALA A 276 -4.49 -40.75 9.93
CA ALA A 276 -5.77 -40.13 10.25
C ALA A 276 -6.52 -39.65 9.00
N SER A 277 -5.82 -39.09 8.01
CA SER A 277 -6.43 -38.67 6.74
C SER A 277 -6.88 -39.81 5.84
N VAL A 278 -6.29 -41.01 5.96
CA VAL A 278 -6.82 -42.23 5.30
C VAL A 278 -8.26 -42.48 5.77
N GLU A 279 -8.51 -42.38 7.07
CA GLU A 279 -9.85 -42.52 7.65
C GLU A 279 -10.77 -41.34 7.29
N ALA A 280 -10.23 -40.11 7.24
CA ALA A 280 -11.01 -38.95 6.82
C ALA A 280 -11.61 -39.14 5.41
N PHE A 281 -10.77 -39.50 4.44
CA PHE A 281 -11.21 -39.70 3.05
C PHE A 281 -11.91 -41.03 2.81
N GLY A 282 -11.57 -42.09 3.55
CA GLY A 282 -12.11 -43.44 3.36
C GLY A 282 -13.36 -43.76 4.19
N GLY A 283 -13.55 -43.07 5.31
CA GLY A 283 -14.60 -43.34 6.29
C GLY A 283 -15.91 -42.61 6.02
N SER A 284 -16.75 -42.61 7.05
CA SER A 284 -18.08 -41.97 7.02
C SER A 284 -17.99 -40.46 6.84
N GLN A 285 -18.85 -39.91 5.98
CA GLN A 285 -18.94 -38.47 5.70
C GLN A 285 -20.09 -37.78 6.47
N ILE A 286 -20.77 -38.51 7.37
CA ILE A 286 -21.96 -38.01 8.09
C ILE A 286 -21.65 -36.77 8.94
N GLU A 287 -20.49 -36.74 9.62
CA GLU A 287 -20.10 -35.60 10.46
C GLU A 287 -19.89 -34.33 9.65
N ILE A 288 -19.46 -34.44 8.39
CA ILE A 288 -19.30 -33.29 7.48
C ILE A 288 -20.67 -32.67 7.21
N ASN A 289 -21.68 -33.49 6.89
CA ASN A 289 -23.04 -33.02 6.63
C ASN A 289 -23.64 -32.31 7.85
N LYS A 290 -23.37 -32.80 9.07
CA LYS A 290 -23.78 -32.14 10.31
C LYS A 290 -23.10 -30.76 10.45
N MET A 291 -21.78 -30.68 10.23
CA MET A 291 -21.05 -29.42 10.27
C MET A 291 -21.57 -28.42 9.21
N VAL A 292 -21.84 -28.88 7.99
CA VAL A 292 -22.40 -28.04 6.91
C VAL A 292 -23.76 -27.48 7.30
N SER A 293 -24.65 -28.30 7.85
CA SER A 293 -25.98 -27.85 8.32
C SER A 293 -25.86 -26.78 9.40
N GLU A 294 -24.97 -27.00 10.38
CA GLU A 294 -24.74 -26.05 11.47
C GLU A 294 -24.12 -24.74 10.96
N PHE A 295 -23.11 -24.80 10.08
CA PHE A 295 -22.55 -23.59 9.47
C PHE A 295 -23.59 -22.83 8.63
N GLN A 296 -24.49 -23.52 7.92
CA GLN A 296 -25.55 -22.87 7.17
C GLN A 296 -26.50 -22.08 8.10
N GLN A 297 -26.83 -22.64 9.26
CA GLN A 297 -27.65 -21.97 10.28
C GLN A 297 -26.93 -20.72 10.82
N ARG A 298 -25.65 -20.86 11.19
CA ARG A 298 -24.80 -19.74 11.66
C ARG A 298 -24.68 -18.62 10.64
N ARG A 299 -24.39 -18.98 9.38
CA ARG A 299 -24.34 -18.04 8.25
C ARG A 299 -25.67 -17.29 8.09
N ASN A 300 -26.79 -18.02 8.06
CA ASN A 300 -28.13 -17.43 7.90
C ASN A 300 -28.42 -16.40 9.00
N PHE A 301 -28.13 -16.76 10.25
CA PHE A 301 -28.33 -15.87 11.39
C PHE A 301 -27.44 -14.62 11.30
N LEU A 302 -26.14 -14.80 11.08
CA LEU A 302 -25.20 -13.68 11.04
C LEU A 302 -25.47 -12.76 9.84
N HIS A 303 -25.77 -13.32 8.67
CA HIS A 303 -26.13 -12.55 7.46
C HIS A 303 -27.40 -11.73 7.68
N TYR A 304 -28.45 -12.37 8.23
CA TYR A 304 -29.68 -11.66 8.59
C TYR A 304 -29.41 -10.49 9.53
N LYS A 305 -28.63 -10.68 10.60
CA LYS A 305 -28.33 -9.61 11.56
C LYS A 305 -27.45 -8.51 11.00
N LEU A 306 -26.41 -8.85 10.22
CA LEU A 306 -25.55 -7.86 9.55
C LEU A 306 -26.35 -6.96 8.61
N THR A 307 -27.26 -7.54 7.83
CA THR A 307 -28.10 -6.77 6.89
C THR A 307 -29.18 -5.92 7.56
N GLN A 308 -29.41 -6.06 8.87
CA GLN A 308 -30.26 -5.13 9.64
C GLN A 308 -29.51 -3.87 10.09
N ILE A 309 -28.16 -3.86 10.04
CA ILE A 309 -27.39 -2.67 10.38
C ILE A 309 -27.54 -1.66 9.23
N PRO A 310 -27.90 -0.39 9.50
CA PRO A 310 -28.13 0.60 8.47
C PRO A 310 -26.94 0.74 7.50
N ASN A 311 -27.23 0.84 6.20
CA ASN A 311 -26.22 1.09 5.16
C ASN A 311 -25.10 0.03 5.04
N ILE A 312 -25.33 -1.20 5.52
CA ILE A 312 -24.44 -2.34 5.29
C ILE A 312 -25.03 -3.24 4.21
N SER A 313 -24.25 -3.51 3.15
CA SER A 313 -24.50 -4.61 2.22
C SER A 313 -23.64 -5.81 2.59
N CYS A 314 -24.14 -7.01 2.29
CA CYS A 314 -23.37 -8.23 2.43
C CYS A 314 -23.87 -9.28 1.45
N HIS A 315 -23.00 -9.69 0.52
CA HIS A 315 -23.20 -10.89 -0.29
C HIS A 315 -23.50 -12.09 0.62
N LYS A 316 -24.55 -12.84 0.29
CA LYS A 316 -24.91 -14.05 1.01
C LYS A 316 -24.01 -15.20 0.52
N SER A 317 -22.95 -15.47 1.28
CA SER A 317 -22.02 -16.58 1.04
C SER A 317 -22.75 -17.89 0.73
N GLN A 318 -22.33 -18.57 -0.33
CA GLN A 318 -22.87 -19.88 -0.74
C GLN A 318 -21.94 -21.04 -0.38
N GLY A 319 -20.73 -20.73 0.10
CA GLY A 319 -19.82 -21.71 0.70
C GLY A 319 -18.74 -21.09 1.58
N ALA A 320 -17.73 -21.90 1.92
CA ALA A 320 -16.70 -21.61 2.94
C ALA A 320 -17.34 -21.38 4.32
N PHE A 321 -16.78 -20.52 5.19
CA PHE A 321 -17.45 -20.12 6.44
C PHE A 321 -17.24 -18.63 6.77
N TYR A 322 -17.30 -17.79 5.74
CA TYR A 322 -17.03 -16.36 5.84
C TYR A 322 -18.18 -15.52 5.31
N LEU A 323 -18.42 -14.39 5.97
CA LEU A 323 -19.17 -13.26 5.42
C LEU A 323 -18.21 -12.09 5.20
N PHE A 324 -18.48 -11.31 4.15
CA PHE A 324 -17.66 -10.18 3.73
C PHE A 324 -18.52 -8.92 3.53
N PRO A 325 -19.14 -8.40 4.60
CA PRO A 325 -19.97 -7.18 4.55
C PRO A 325 -19.17 -5.93 4.16
N ASN A 326 -19.85 -5.04 3.45
CA ASN A 326 -19.36 -3.71 3.09
C ASN A 326 -19.71 -2.71 4.21
N PHE A 327 -18.69 -2.05 4.74
CA PHE A 327 -18.83 -1.04 5.79
C PHE A 327 -18.41 0.37 5.34
N SER A 328 -18.14 0.58 4.05
CA SER A 328 -17.63 1.86 3.54
C SER A 328 -18.51 3.07 3.85
N SER A 329 -19.82 2.87 4.02
CA SER A 329 -20.77 3.90 4.45
C SER A 329 -20.43 4.52 5.82
N TYR A 330 -19.65 3.80 6.65
CA TYR A 330 -19.20 4.25 7.96
C TYR A 330 -17.81 4.91 7.97
N TYR A 331 -17.11 5.01 6.82
CA TYR A 331 -15.76 5.59 6.76
C TYR A 331 -15.73 7.14 6.84
N ASP A 332 -16.90 7.76 6.93
CA ASP A 332 -17.06 9.18 7.25
C ASP A 332 -17.69 9.38 8.64
N HIS A 333 -17.66 8.36 9.50
CA HIS A 333 -18.12 8.45 10.88
C HIS A 333 -16.95 8.47 11.87
N ALA A 334 -17.22 8.97 13.09
CA ALA A 334 -16.24 9.04 14.16
C ALA A 334 -16.81 8.52 15.49
N PHE A 335 -15.90 8.00 16.33
CA PHE A 335 -16.15 7.70 17.73
C PHE A 335 -15.22 8.56 18.58
N GLU A 336 -15.76 9.34 19.52
CA GLU A 336 -14.98 10.24 20.39
C GLU A 336 -13.99 11.15 19.63
N GLY A 337 -14.38 11.61 18.44
CA GLY A 337 -13.55 12.45 17.57
C GLY A 337 -12.55 11.69 16.68
N ASN A 338 -12.41 10.37 16.85
CA ASN A 338 -11.57 9.53 16.00
C ASN A 338 -12.37 9.00 14.81
N GLN A 339 -12.05 9.51 13.61
CA GLN A 339 -12.71 9.08 12.37
C GLN A 339 -12.27 7.65 11.99
N ILE A 340 -13.25 6.81 11.65
CA ILE A 340 -13.04 5.53 10.96
C ILE A 340 -12.78 5.85 9.50
N ARG A 341 -11.62 5.51 8.92
CA ARG A 341 -11.25 5.93 7.55
C ARG A 341 -11.16 4.80 6.53
N ASN A 342 -11.08 3.57 7.00
CA ASN A 342 -10.81 2.37 6.20
C ASN A 342 -11.13 1.11 7.02
N SER A 343 -10.99 -0.07 6.42
CA SER A 343 -11.29 -1.35 7.07
C SER A 343 -10.43 -1.61 8.30
N HIS A 344 -9.16 -1.17 8.31
CA HIS A 344 -8.27 -1.28 9.46
C HIS A 344 -8.75 -0.44 10.65
N GLY A 345 -9.14 0.82 10.40
CA GLY A 345 -9.69 1.71 11.42
C GLY A 345 -10.95 1.11 12.04
N LEU A 346 -11.82 0.54 11.21
CA LEU A 346 -13.03 -0.13 11.68
C LEU A 346 -12.72 -1.41 12.48
N ALA A 347 -11.84 -2.27 11.98
CA ALA A 347 -11.45 -3.49 12.68
C ALA A 347 -10.82 -3.19 14.04
N TYR A 348 -9.98 -2.14 14.13
CA TYR A 348 -9.41 -1.69 15.39
C TYR A 348 -10.47 -1.10 16.33
N TYR A 349 -11.41 -0.32 15.80
CA TYR A 349 -12.54 0.20 16.56
C TYR A 349 -13.39 -0.92 17.17
N LEU A 350 -13.77 -1.92 16.37
CA LEU A 350 -14.53 -3.07 16.83
C LEU A 350 -13.75 -3.90 17.85
N LEU A 351 -12.45 -4.10 17.65
CA LEU A 351 -11.62 -4.80 18.64
C LEU A 351 -11.57 -4.04 19.97
N LYS A 352 -11.30 -2.74 19.92
CA LYS A 352 -11.09 -1.92 21.13
C LYS A 352 -12.38 -1.62 21.89
N HIS A 353 -13.47 -1.33 21.18
CA HIS A 353 -14.70 -0.81 21.79
C HIS A 353 -15.86 -1.80 21.77
N ALA A 354 -15.87 -2.75 20.84
CA ALA A 354 -16.85 -3.84 20.81
C ALA A 354 -16.27 -5.16 21.36
N HIS A 355 -14.95 -5.24 21.60
CA HIS A 355 -14.27 -6.48 21.98
C HIS A 355 -14.54 -7.63 20.98
N VAL A 356 -14.60 -7.30 19.68
CA VAL A 356 -14.76 -8.29 18.61
C VAL A 356 -13.59 -8.18 17.64
N ALA A 357 -12.84 -9.28 17.50
CA ALA A 357 -11.74 -9.37 16.54
C ALA A 357 -12.26 -9.80 15.16
N VAL A 358 -11.98 -8.99 14.14
CA VAL A 358 -12.37 -9.21 12.73
C VAL A 358 -11.17 -8.93 11.82
N VAL A 359 -11.20 -9.33 10.55
CA VAL A 359 -10.08 -9.06 9.63
C VAL A 359 -10.45 -7.95 8.63
N PRO A 360 -9.62 -6.89 8.48
CA PRO A 360 -9.87 -5.81 7.54
C PRO A 360 -9.84 -6.32 6.09
N GLY A 361 -10.75 -5.81 5.26
CA GLY A 361 -10.88 -6.16 3.85
C GLY A 361 -9.66 -5.81 3.00
N ASP A 362 -8.90 -4.78 3.39
CA ASP A 362 -7.64 -4.38 2.73
C ASP A 362 -6.62 -5.53 2.68
N ALA A 363 -6.58 -6.38 3.72
CA ALA A 363 -5.71 -7.56 3.75
C ALA A 363 -6.00 -8.57 2.61
N PHE A 364 -7.20 -8.51 2.05
CA PHE A 364 -7.67 -9.35 0.95
C PHE A 364 -7.74 -8.59 -0.39
N GLY A 365 -7.25 -7.34 -0.44
CA GLY A 365 -7.31 -6.47 -1.61
C GLY A 365 -8.65 -5.74 -1.81
N ALA A 366 -9.46 -5.60 -0.76
CA ALA A 366 -10.79 -4.96 -0.84
C ALA A 366 -11.15 -4.16 0.42
N ASP A 367 -10.57 -2.96 0.55
CA ASP A 367 -10.70 -2.09 1.73
C ASP A 367 -12.13 -1.69 2.16
N PRO A 368 -13.16 -1.60 1.31
CA PRO A 368 -14.53 -1.31 1.75
C PRO A 368 -15.16 -2.36 2.70
N PHE A 369 -14.55 -3.53 2.82
CA PHE A 369 -15.17 -4.70 3.43
C PHE A 369 -14.48 -5.15 4.74
N ILE A 370 -15.13 -6.02 5.51
CA ILE A 370 -14.59 -6.70 6.69
C ILE A 370 -14.88 -8.19 6.57
N ARG A 371 -13.91 -9.06 6.85
CA ARG A 371 -14.16 -10.51 6.93
C ARG A 371 -14.56 -10.92 8.33
N LEU A 372 -15.70 -11.61 8.43
CA LEU A 372 -16.15 -12.30 9.64
C LEU A 372 -16.22 -13.80 9.37
N SER A 373 -15.52 -14.58 10.20
CA SER A 373 -15.67 -16.03 10.25
C SER A 373 -16.87 -16.38 11.13
N TYR A 374 -17.77 -17.23 10.62
CA TYR A 374 -18.85 -17.82 11.43
C TYR A 374 -18.52 -19.27 11.85
N ALA A 375 -17.24 -19.61 11.85
CA ALA A 375 -16.72 -20.82 12.48
C ALA A 375 -16.48 -20.62 13.99
N SER A 376 -17.56 -20.25 14.69
CA SER A 376 -17.63 -20.07 16.13
C SER A 376 -18.98 -20.55 16.62
N SER A 377 -19.14 -20.71 17.95
CA SER A 377 -20.43 -21.11 18.51
C SER A 377 -21.53 -20.10 18.17
N MET A 378 -22.77 -20.57 18.02
CA MET A 378 -23.92 -19.70 17.78
C MET A 378 -24.05 -18.61 18.86
N GLU A 379 -23.76 -18.95 20.12
CA GLU A 379 -23.74 -18.00 21.24
C GLU A 379 -22.71 -16.88 21.04
N ASN A 380 -21.48 -17.21 20.64
CA ASN A 380 -20.45 -16.20 20.36
C ASN A 380 -20.82 -15.34 19.16
N ILE A 381 -21.42 -15.92 18.12
CA ILE A 381 -21.91 -15.19 16.95
C ILE A 381 -23.01 -14.20 17.36
N GLN A 382 -23.97 -14.63 18.19
CA GLN A 382 -25.03 -13.77 18.75
C GLN A 382 -24.45 -12.60 19.54
N LYS A 383 -23.58 -12.87 20.50
CA LYS A 383 -22.93 -11.83 21.30
C LYS A 383 -22.09 -10.89 20.44
N ALA A 384 -21.34 -11.41 19.48
CA ALA A 384 -20.48 -10.59 18.62
C ALA A 384 -21.29 -9.64 17.74
N ILE A 385 -22.37 -10.12 17.12
CA ILE A 385 -23.18 -9.25 16.25
C ILE A 385 -23.94 -8.20 17.07
N GLU A 386 -24.40 -8.53 18.28
CA GLU A 386 -24.97 -7.56 19.22
C GLU A 386 -23.97 -6.45 19.55
N ARG A 387 -22.74 -6.81 19.95
CA ARG A 387 -21.66 -5.84 20.24
C ARG A 387 -21.29 -5.00 19.03
N ILE A 388 -21.22 -5.60 17.84
CA ILE A 388 -20.98 -4.87 16.59
C ILE A 388 -22.11 -3.88 16.36
N THR A 389 -23.38 -4.29 16.40
CA THR A 389 -24.52 -3.41 16.19
C THR A 389 -24.51 -2.24 17.17
N GLU A 390 -24.29 -2.49 18.46
CA GLU A 390 -24.17 -1.43 19.47
C GLU A 390 -23.00 -0.47 19.19
N ALA A 391 -21.84 -0.99 18.79
CA ALA A 391 -20.70 -0.16 18.43
C ALA A 391 -20.97 0.68 17.17
N MET A 392 -21.66 0.14 16.17
CA MET A 392 -22.04 0.89 14.98
C MET A 392 -23.04 2.01 15.30
N LEU A 393 -23.95 1.80 16.26
CA LEU A 393 -24.90 2.85 16.71
C LEU A 393 -24.21 4.01 17.46
N LYS A 394 -23.04 3.78 18.05
CA LYS A 394 -22.25 4.83 18.73
C LYS A 394 -21.47 5.70 17.75
N LEU A 395 -21.26 5.25 16.51
CA LEU A 395 -20.61 6.04 15.48
C LEU A 395 -21.50 7.21 15.09
N GLN A 396 -20.97 8.41 15.21
CA GLN A 396 -21.65 9.61 14.76
C GLN A 396 -21.12 9.99 13.38
N PRO A 397 -21.97 10.42 12.44
CA PRO A 397 -21.48 11.04 11.22
C PRO A 397 -20.50 12.14 11.63
N VAL A 398 -19.33 12.18 11.01
CA VAL A 398 -18.47 13.35 11.16
C VAL A 398 -19.34 14.51 10.72
N LYS A 399 -19.73 15.38 11.67
CA LYS A 399 -20.54 16.55 11.35
C LYS A 399 -19.79 17.24 10.22
N LYS A 400 -20.40 17.32 9.02
CA LYS A 400 -20.03 18.32 8.01
C LYS A 400 -20.45 19.69 8.53
N THR A 401 -20.04 20.04 9.76
CA THR A 401 -20.19 21.38 10.31
C THR A 401 -19.09 22.21 9.70
N ALA A 402 -19.54 23.10 8.81
CA ALA A 402 -19.20 24.51 8.74
C ALA A 402 -17.72 24.86 8.92
N ARG A 403 -17.15 25.49 7.87
CA ARG A 403 -15.86 26.21 7.83
C ARG A 403 -14.91 25.81 8.95
N LYS A 404 -13.88 25.02 8.62
CA LYS A 404 -12.69 24.84 9.47
C LYS A 404 -12.36 26.20 10.12
N PRO A 405 -12.52 26.38 11.44
CA PRO A 405 -11.75 27.40 12.12
C PRO A 405 -10.33 26.90 11.95
N LEU A 406 -9.67 27.46 10.95
CA LEU A 406 -8.29 27.16 10.66
C LEU A 406 -7.52 27.62 11.90
N ASN A 407 -7.06 26.69 12.74
CA ASN A 407 -5.95 26.90 13.68
C ASN A 407 -4.64 27.15 12.88
N ASN A 408 -4.70 28.03 11.88
CA ASN A 408 -3.69 28.22 10.86
C ASN A 408 -3.22 29.68 10.74
N THR A 409 -3.58 30.53 11.70
CA THR A 409 -3.21 31.96 11.68
C THR A 409 -1.95 32.26 12.48
N VAL A 410 -1.52 31.36 13.37
CA VAL A 410 -0.43 31.66 14.31
C VAL A 410 0.64 30.58 14.33
N THR A 411 1.51 30.60 13.34
CA THR A 411 2.90 30.20 13.57
C THR A 411 3.56 31.40 14.26
N LYS A 412 3.78 31.36 15.59
CA LYS A 412 4.41 32.51 16.28
C LYS A 412 5.78 32.85 15.67
N ARG A 413 6.48 31.85 15.12
CA ARG A 413 7.70 32.02 14.35
C ARG A 413 7.46 31.63 12.89
N LYS A 414 7.46 32.59 11.98
CA LYS A 414 7.19 32.41 10.54
C LYS A 414 8.43 32.16 9.69
N GLU A 415 9.54 31.81 10.33
CA GLU A 415 10.86 31.69 9.69
C GLU A 415 11.56 30.38 10.08
N PRO A 416 12.40 29.83 9.17
CA PRO A 416 13.33 28.77 9.48
C PRO A 416 14.11 29.00 10.77
N VAL A 417 14.46 27.92 11.45
CA VAL A 417 15.43 27.92 12.54
C VAL A 417 16.76 27.40 12.00
N GLU A 418 17.88 27.76 12.64
CA GLU A 418 19.17 27.16 12.32
C GLU A 418 19.12 25.64 12.50
N VAL A 419 19.67 24.89 11.54
CA VAL A 419 19.73 23.42 11.57
C VAL A 419 21.17 23.01 11.78
N GLU A 420 21.43 22.23 12.82
CA GLU A 420 22.73 21.63 13.09
C GLU A 420 22.72 20.16 12.65
N PRO A 421 23.30 19.82 11.49
CA PRO A 421 23.00 18.56 10.79
C PRO A 421 23.83 17.34 11.27
N LYS A 422 24.77 17.54 12.18
CA LYS A 422 25.66 16.48 12.69
C LYS A 422 26.04 16.73 14.15
N ILE A 423 25.14 16.39 15.06
CA ILE A 423 25.40 16.42 16.51
C ILE A 423 26.02 15.10 17.01
N SER A 424 26.74 15.15 18.13
CA SER A 424 27.28 13.94 18.79
C SER A 424 26.16 13.08 19.40
N LEU A 425 26.47 11.81 19.70
CA LEU A 425 25.53 10.92 20.41
C LEU A 425 25.17 11.45 21.80
N GLU A 426 26.15 11.98 22.54
CA GLU A 426 25.95 12.60 23.86
C GLU A 426 24.97 13.77 23.80
N MET A 427 25.15 14.67 22.82
CA MET A 427 24.22 15.78 22.60
C MET A 427 22.84 15.24 22.19
N ARG A 428 22.77 14.22 21.33
CA ARG A 428 21.51 13.58 20.95
C ARG A 428 20.75 13.04 22.17
N ASP A 429 21.43 12.31 23.06
CA ASP A 429 20.81 11.73 24.26
C ASP A 429 20.30 12.82 25.21
N ALA A 430 21.08 13.89 25.41
CA ALA A 430 20.64 15.07 26.18
C ALA A 430 19.39 15.73 25.57
N LEU A 431 19.33 15.85 24.24
CA LEU A 431 18.18 16.41 23.54
C LEU A 431 16.93 15.50 23.59
N VAL A 432 17.09 14.18 23.62
CA VAL A 432 15.97 13.24 23.84
C VAL A 432 15.40 13.45 25.24
N ALA A 433 16.25 13.41 26.27
CA ALA A 433 15.83 13.58 27.65
C ALA A 433 15.12 14.94 27.87
N GLU A 434 15.66 16.02 27.29
CA GLU A 434 15.01 17.32 27.31
C GLU A 434 13.66 17.30 26.57
N SER A 435 13.59 16.70 25.39
CA SER A 435 12.34 16.63 24.62
C SER A 435 11.24 15.90 25.38
N GLU A 436 11.57 14.76 25.99
CA GLU A 436 10.63 13.94 26.76
C GLU A 436 10.14 14.66 28.02
N ALA A 437 10.99 15.46 28.68
CA ALA A 437 10.59 16.27 29.84
C ALA A 437 9.48 17.31 29.52
N PHE A 438 9.39 17.76 28.27
CA PHE A 438 8.39 18.74 27.80
C PHE A 438 7.20 18.11 27.05
N MET A 439 7.15 16.77 26.96
CA MET A 439 6.07 15.99 26.37
C MET A 439 5.37 15.17 27.46
N THR A 440 4.31 15.73 28.04
CA THR A 440 3.52 15.06 29.08
C THR A 440 2.39 14.25 28.46
N PHE A 441 1.80 13.32 29.23
CA PHE A 441 0.67 12.51 28.77
C PHE A 441 -0.50 13.34 28.21
N SER A 442 -0.73 14.55 28.74
CA SER A 442 -1.84 15.43 28.33
C SER A 442 -1.58 16.20 27.03
N ASN A 443 -0.33 16.27 26.54
CA ASN A 443 0.01 17.03 25.35
C ASN A 443 0.86 16.25 24.34
N TYR A 444 1.09 14.95 24.54
CA TYR A 444 1.88 14.10 23.66
C TYR A 444 1.08 13.60 22.44
N TYR A 445 1.65 13.78 21.26
CA TYR A 445 1.14 13.23 20.01
C TYR A 445 2.23 12.43 19.29
N GLU A 446 1.86 11.27 18.77
CA GLU A 446 2.76 10.37 18.04
C GLU A 446 2.11 9.88 16.74
N TRP A 447 2.85 9.90 15.63
CA TRP A 447 2.38 9.29 14.39
C TRP A 447 3.51 8.85 13.46
N ASN A 448 3.30 7.71 12.82
CA ASN A 448 4.23 7.11 11.87
C ASN A 448 3.80 7.38 10.43
N VAL A 449 4.76 7.76 9.58
CA VAL A 449 4.53 8.02 8.15
C VAL A 449 5.53 7.28 7.28
N ASN A 450 5.13 6.95 6.06
CA ASN A 450 5.99 6.36 5.04
C ASN A 450 6.39 7.42 4.02
N ILE A 451 7.70 7.67 3.90
CA ILE A 451 8.28 8.59 2.92
C ILE A 451 9.35 7.82 2.13
N ALA A 452 9.10 7.58 0.84
CA ALA A 452 9.99 6.80 -0.05
C ALA A 452 10.29 5.35 0.41
N GLY A 453 9.46 4.74 1.25
CA GLY A 453 9.71 3.44 1.88
C GLY A 453 10.36 3.52 3.25
N ILE A 454 10.66 4.73 3.75
CA ILE A 454 11.23 4.97 5.07
C ILE A 454 10.11 5.33 6.04
N ILE A 455 9.97 4.54 7.10
CA ILE A 455 9.02 4.83 8.19
C ILE A 455 9.65 5.80 9.17
N ILE A 456 9.04 6.98 9.32
CA ILE A 456 9.48 8.02 10.26
C ILE A 456 8.40 8.24 11.30
N GLN A 457 8.80 8.25 12.57
CA GLN A 457 7.93 8.58 13.69
C GLN A 457 8.08 10.05 14.07
N LEU A 458 6.97 10.79 14.11
CA LEU A 458 6.91 12.09 14.77
C LEU A 458 6.48 11.91 16.22
N ARG A 459 7.20 12.56 17.14
CA ARG A 459 6.84 12.77 18.54
C ARG A 459 6.76 14.27 18.79
N THR A 460 5.61 14.79 19.21
CA THR A 460 5.42 16.23 19.35
C THR A 460 4.46 16.58 20.49
N ASN A 461 4.67 17.74 21.11
CA ASN A 461 3.68 18.37 21.98
C ASN A 461 2.81 19.43 21.26
N SER A 462 2.96 19.55 19.93
CA SER A 462 2.29 20.54 19.12
C SER A 462 1.16 19.91 18.31
N PRO A 463 -0.12 20.14 18.68
CA PRO A 463 -1.24 19.64 17.88
C PRO A 463 -1.22 20.20 16.45
N HIS A 464 -0.69 21.42 16.27
CA HIS A 464 -0.52 22.04 14.96
C HIS A 464 0.45 21.27 14.05
N LEU A 465 1.62 20.86 14.57
CA LEU A 465 2.58 20.07 13.80
C LEU A 465 2.09 18.65 13.57
N TYR A 466 1.40 18.05 14.55
CA TYR A 466 0.77 16.75 14.41
C TYR A 466 -0.28 16.73 13.29
N ASP A 467 -1.16 17.74 13.25
CA ASP A 467 -2.16 17.90 12.20
C ASP A 467 -1.54 18.05 10.81
N PHE A 468 -0.46 18.81 10.68
CA PHE A 468 0.30 18.91 9.44
C PHE A 468 0.85 17.55 9.02
N TRP A 469 1.46 16.84 9.95
CA TRP A 469 2.09 15.54 9.71
C TRP A 469 1.11 14.51 9.15
N LEU A 470 -0.09 14.43 9.74
CA LEU A 470 -1.18 13.56 9.30
C LEU A 470 -1.71 13.88 7.91
N GLU A 471 -1.71 15.16 7.55
CA GLU A 471 -2.27 15.64 6.27
C GLU A 471 -1.26 15.53 5.12
N ASN A 472 0.03 15.77 5.40
CA ASN A 472 1.06 15.91 4.37
C ASN A 472 1.63 14.56 3.89
N PHE A 473 1.77 13.56 4.78
CA PHE A 473 2.44 12.30 4.47
C PHE A 473 1.50 11.09 4.51
N TYR A 474 1.90 10.00 3.82
CA TYR A 474 1.16 8.74 3.86
C TYR A 474 1.36 8.05 5.22
N PRO A 475 0.29 7.57 5.87
CA PRO A 475 0.42 6.89 7.15
C PRO A 475 1.21 5.59 6.99
N ALA A 476 2.03 5.26 7.99
CA ALA A 476 2.68 3.98 8.12
C ALA A 476 2.23 3.32 9.41
N GLN A 477 2.01 2.01 9.41
CA GLN A 477 1.89 1.26 10.65
C GLN A 477 3.23 0.58 10.92
N LEU A 478 3.80 0.81 12.09
CA LEU A 478 4.83 -0.06 12.63
C LEU A 478 4.14 -1.32 13.17
N GLU A 479 4.69 -2.48 12.86
CA GLU A 479 4.34 -3.68 13.58
C GLU A 479 4.95 -3.59 14.99
N THR A 480 4.32 -4.22 15.98
CA THR A 480 4.92 -4.35 17.31
C THR A 480 6.29 -5.01 17.16
N ASP A 481 7.33 -4.47 17.81
CA ASP A 481 8.75 -4.86 17.73
C ASP A 481 9.57 -4.32 16.54
N ILE A 482 8.96 -3.54 15.63
CA ILE A 482 9.71 -2.83 14.58
C ILE A 482 9.88 -1.37 15.00
N GLU A 483 11.13 -0.97 15.25
CA GLU A 483 11.47 0.43 15.48
C GLU A 483 11.30 1.25 14.19
N PRO A 484 10.85 2.51 14.29
CA PRO A 484 10.86 3.41 13.15
C PRO A 484 12.29 3.55 12.60
N HIS A 485 12.40 3.73 11.29
CA HIS A 485 13.72 3.91 10.65
C HIS A 485 14.39 5.23 11.08
N ALA A 486 13.59 6.19 11.56
CA ALA A 486 14.02 7.49 12.06
C ALA A 486 12.95 8.10 12.99
N ILE A 487 13.37 8.94 13.94
CA ILE A 487 12.49 9.61 14.90
C ILE A 487 12.69 11.12 14.82
N VAL A 488 11.60 11.88 14.89
CA VAL A 488 11.60 13.34 14.96
C VAL A 488 10.92 13.80 16.23
N TYR A 489 11.67 14.48 17.09
CA TYR A 489 11.16 15.17 18.26
C TYR A 489 10.87 16.63 17.89
N ALA A 490 9.60 16.99 17.74
CA ALA A 490 9.19 18.36 17.46
C ALA A 490 8.53 18.97 18.69
N VAL A 491 9.31 19.70 19.50
CA VAL A 491 8.87 20.20 20.81
C VAL A 491 8.67 21.71 20.77
N ASN A 492 7.43 22.11 20.98
CA ASN A 492 7.00 23.50 21.01
C ASN A 492 7.27 24.15 22.37
N TRP A 493 7.50 25.47 22.36
CA TRP A 493 7.66 26.38 23.50
C TRP A 493 8.33 25.82 24.77
N ILE A 494 9.64 25.58 24.70
CA ILE A 494 10.49 25.36 25.87
C ILE A 494 10.94 26.71 26.46
N THR A 495 10.69 26.94 27.75
CA THR A 495 11.11 28.17 28.46
C THR A 495 12.63 28.25 28.52
N GLY A 496 13.22 29.41 28.21
CA GLY A 496 14.68 29.62 28.27
C GLY A 496 15.53 29.04 27.13
N ARG A 497 14.95 28.20 26.25
CA ARG A 497 15.66 27.62 25.09
C ARG A 497 15.60 28.51 23.85
N GLU A 498 16.62 28.48 22.98
CA GLU A 498 16.59 29.15 21.68
C GLU A 498 15.93 28.28 20.58
N PRO A 499 15.21 28.86 19.60
CA PRO A 499 14.65 28.10 18.48
C PRO A 499 15.75 27.54 17.57
N ARG A 500 15.82 26.20 17.47
CA ARG A 500 16.88 25.49 16.74
C ARG A 500 16.42 24.10 16.33
N ALA A 501 17.01 23.56 15.28
CA ALA A 501 16.83 22.19 14.85
C ALA A 501 18.16 21.44 14.84
N PHE A 502 18.11 20.13 15.07
CA PHE A 502 19.30 19.29 15.15
C PHE A 502 19.05 17.96 14.43
N TYR A 503 20.10 17.34 13.92
CA TYR A 503 20.04 16.00 13.34
C TYR A 503 21.27 15.19 13.74
N ASN A 504 21.04 13.96 14.18
CA ASN A 504 22.07 12.95 14.38
C ASN A 504 21.94 11.88 13.28
N PRO A 505 22.91 11.79 12.35
CA PRO A 505 22.83 10.85 11.22
C PRO A 505 23.06 9.38 11.59
N GLU A 506 23.69 9.10 12.74
CA GLU A 506 24.01 7.74 13.19
C GLU A 506 22.74 7.01 13.66
N THR A 507 21.94 7.70 14.49
CA THR A 507 20.67 7.20 15.04
C THR A 507 19.46 7.63 14.22
N ARG A 508 19.67 8.51 13.22
CA ARG A 508 18.61 9.10 12.39
C ARG A 508 17.54 9.80 13.24
N THR A 509 17.98 10.47 14.30
CA THR A 509 17.12 11.22 15.20
C THR A 509 17.23 12.71 14.89
N ALA A 510 16.11 13.39 14.72
CA ALA A 510 16.07 14.83 14.56
C ALA A 510 15.27 15.50 15.66
N PHE A 511 15.62 16.76 15.92
CA PHE A 511 14.97 17.60 16.91
C PHE A 511 14.59 18.93 16.28
N TYR A 512 13.42 19.44 16.66
CA TYR A 512 12.90 20.70 16.16
C TYR A 512 12.24 21.46 17.31
N PHE A 513 12.92 22.49 17.82
CA PHE A 513 12.51 23.20 19.03
C PHE A 513 11.95 24.60 18.75
N LYS A 514 10.91 24.96 19.51
CA LYS A 514 10.31 26.32 19.58
C LYS A 514 9.95 26.91 18.22
N SER A 515 9.52 26.07 17.30
CA SER A 515 8.93 26.52 16.06
C SER A 515 7.87 25.52 15.62
N ALA A 516 6.87 26.02 14.92
CA ALA A 516 5.75 25.22 14.43
C ALA A 516 5.59 25.42 12.91
N TYR A 517 6.67 25.86 12.25
CA TYR A 517 6.68 26.26 10.84
C TYR A 517 6.74 25.02 9.94
N TYR A 518 5.65 24.72 9.23
CA TYR A 518 5.51 23.48 8.46
C TYR A 518 6.64 23.25 7.45
N PRO A 519 7.08 24.24 6.64
CA PRO A 519 8.13 24.05 5.66
C PRO A 519 9.45 23.63 6.30
N GLN A 520 9.76 24.11 7.49
CA GLN A 520 11.00 23.73 8.17
C GLN A 520 10.94 22.27 8.63
N LEU A 521 9.83 21.85 9.24
CA LEU A 521 9.66 20.45 9.63
C LEU A 521 9.70 19.53 8.41
N ARG A 522 8.97 19.89 7.33
CA ARG A 522 9.02 19.16 6.06
C ARG A 522 10.44 19.03 5.53
N ASN A 523 11.17 20.13 5.41
CA ASN A 523 12.52 20.13 4.82
C ASN A 523 13.50 19.32 5.67
N LEU A 524 13.41 19.43 7.01
CA LEU A 524 14.21 18.62 7.94
C LEU A 524 13.99 17.13 7.68
N VAL A 525 12.72 16.71 7.59
CA VAL A 525 12.34 15.30 7.41
C VAL A 525 12.69 14.79 6.02
N MET A 526 12.49 15.60 4.98
CA MET A 526 12.98 15.28 3.63
C MET A 526 14.49 15.04 3.65
N GLY A 527 15.24 15.93 4.30
CA GLY A 527 16.69 15.78 4.44
C GLY A 527 17.12 14.50 5.16
N MET A 528 16.37 14.08 6.19
CA MET A 528 16.59 12.79 6.88
C MET A 528 16.33 11.62 5.95
N VAL A 529 15.19 11.62 5.23
CA VAL A 529 14.85 10.56 4.27
C VAL A 529 15.92 10.45 3.21
N ILE A 530 16.37 11.57 2.64
CA ILE A 530 17.43 11.61 1.64
C ILE A 530 18.73 11.00 2.17
N ASP A 531 19.11 11.37 3.40
CA ASP A 531 20.31 10.82 4.05
C ASP A 531 20.26 9.28 4.10
N VAL A 532 19.09 8.73 4.45
CA VAL A 532 18.84 7.28 4.53
C VAL A 532 18.74 6.64 3.14
N THR A 533 17.92 7.17 2.24
CA THR A 533 17.59 6.54 0.96
C THR A 533 18.76 6.49 0.00
N GLU A 534 19.58 7.53 -0.03
CA GLU A 534 20.77 7.55 -0.87
C GLU A 534 21.89 6.66 -0.30
N LYS A 535 21.98 6.49 1.02
CA LYS A 535 22.97 5.57 1.64
C LYS A 535 22.61 4.12 1.43
N LEU A 536 21.33 3.76 1.56
CA LEU A 536 20.92 2.37 1.74
C LEU A 536 20.17 1.78 0.54
N TYR A 537 19.49 2.61 -0.25
CA TYR A 537 18.49 2.14 -1.22
C TYR A 537 18.74 2.67 -2.65
N GLU A 538 19.84 3.39 -2.89
CA GLU A 538 20.18 4.01 -4.18
C GLU A 538 19.06 4.87 -4.80
N ILE A 539 18.21 5.47 -3.97
CA ILE A 539 17.12 6.34 -4.43
C ILE A 539 17.62 7.78 -4.43
N HIS A 540 17.68 8.39 -5.60
CA HIS A 540 18.18 9.74 -5.79
C HIS A 540 17.06 10.77 -5.61
N ALA A 541 17.20 11.68 -4.65
CA ALA A 541 16.23 12.76 -4.48
C ALA A 541 16.63 14.00 -5.28
N ILE A 542 15.72 14.48 -6.13
CA ILE A 542 15.96 15.59 -7.03
C ILE A 542 15.01 16.73 -6.71
N ARG A 543 15.55 17.93 -6.51
CA ARG A 543 14.77 19.17 -6.44
C ARG A 543 14.30 19.57 -7.84
N ALA A 544 13.16 19.05 -8.26
CA ALA A 544 12.57 19.32 -9.56
C ALA A 544 11.07 19.55 -9.46
N GLN A 545 10.59 20.50 -10.25
CA GLN A 545 9.19 20.47 -10.68
C GLN A 545 9.05 19.36 -11.72
N SER A 546 7.99 18.56 -11.67
CA SER A 546 7.81 17.44 -12.57
C SER A 546 6.39 17.36 -13.11
N LEU A 547 6.30 17.02 -14.38
CA LEU A 547 5.07 16.87 -15.15
C LEU A 547 5.12 15.56 -15.94
N GLU A 548 3.97 15.08 -16.36
CA GLU A 548 3.85 13.97 -17.31
C GLU A 548 3.07 14.41 -18.55
N ILE A 549 3.59 14.06 -19.72
CA ILE A 549 2.99 14.32 -21.04
C ILE A 549 2.98 12.97 -21.78
N ASP A 550 1.82 12.50 -22.22
CA ASP A 550 1.65 11.21 -22.90
C ASP A 550 2.31 10.01 -22.18
N GLY A 551 2.18 9.96 -20.84
CA GLY A 551 2.77 8.90 -20.02
C GLY A 551 4.29 8.98 -19.86
N LYS A 552 4.92 10.06 -20.34
CA LYS A 552 6.36 10.30 -20.25
C LYS A 552 6.64 11.47 -19.31
N GLY A 553 7.47 11.21 -18.30
CA GLY A 553 7.83 12.17 -17.26
C GLY A 553 8.91 13.15 -17.70
N MET A 554 8.74 14.40 -17.28
CA MET A 554 9.69 15.49 -17.50
C MET A 554 10.07 16.12 -16.16
N LEU A 555 11.37 16.37 -15.96
CA LEU A 555 11.90 17.09 -14.81
C LEU A 555 12.34 18.50 -15.22
N LEU A 556 11.89 19.51 -14.48
CA LEU A 556 12.27 20.91 -14.65
C LEU A 556 13.14 21.32 -13.46
N ILE A 557 14.39 21.65 -13.73
CA ILE A 557 15.41 21.96 -12.73
C ILE A 557 15.96 23.36 -13.00
N GLY A 558 16.09 24.16 -11.94
CA GLY A 558 16.59 25.53 -12.05
C GLY A 558 16.42 26.28 -10.73
N SER A 559 17.35 27.20 -10.48
CA SER A 559 17.36 28.05 -9.30
C SER A 559 16.23 29.09 -9.32
N PRO A 560 15.90 29.73 -8.19
CA PRO A 560 14.98 30.87 -8.19
C PRO A 560 15.45 31.95 -9.19
N GLY A 561 14.51 32.54 -9.92
CA GLY A 561 14.79 33.60 -10.90
C GLY A 561 15.03 33.13 -12.34
N THR A 562 15.23 31.84 -12.60
CA THR A 562 15.54 31.31 -13.96
C THR A 562 14.35 31.22 -14.92
N GLY A 563 13.17 31.70 -14.52
CA GLY A 563 11.94 31.57 -15.33
C GLY A 563 11.25 30.20 -15.23
N LYS A 564 11.91 29.17 -14.68
CA LYS A 564 11.37 27.79 -14.49
C LYS A 564 9.92 27.75 -14.02
N MET A 565 9.59 28.48 -12.97
CA MET A 565 8.23 28.48 -12.40
C MET A 565 7.18 29.06 -13.37
N GLY A 566 7.56 30.04 -14.20
CA GLY A 566 6.70 30.53 -15.28
C GLY A 566 6.45 29.44 -16.31
N GLN A 567 7.52 28.77 -16.75
CA GLN A 567 7.40 27.67 -17.71
C GLN A 567 6.55 26.51 -17.18
N PHE A 568 6.78 26.10 -15.94
CA PHE A 568 6.00 25.06 -15.27
C PHE A 568 4.51 25.40 -15.26
N SER A 569 4.14 26.64 -14.90
CA SER A 569 2.74 27.07 -14.93
C SER A 569 2.15 27.10 -16.34
N GLN A 570 2.95 27.38 -17.37
CA GLN A 570 2.49 27.43 -18.75
C GLN A 570 2.22 26.04 -19.30
N LEU A 571 3.10 25.07 -19.03
CA LEU A 571 2.90 23.67 -19.40
C LEU A 571 1.69 23.07 -18.66
N LEU A 572 1.51 23.38 -17.38
CA LEU A 572 0.39 22.88 -16.59
C LEU A 572 -1.00 23.35 -17.08
N LYS A 573 -1.07 24.38 -17.93
CA LYS A 573 -2.32 24.83 -18.58
C LYS A 573 -2.75 23.91 -19.73
N GLN A 574 -1.83 23.11 -20.27
CA GLN A 574 -2.13 22.24 -21.40
C GLN A 574 -3.06 21.07 -20.97
N PRO A 575 -4.00 20.65 -21.83
CA PRO A 575 -5.02 19.66 -21.50
C PRO A 575 -4.47 18.23 -21.30
N ASP A 576 -3.39 17.88 -21.97
CA ASP A 576 -2.68 16.59 -21.98
C ASP A 576 -1.63 16.46 -20.86
N VAL A 577 -1.25 17.56 -20.23
CA VAL A 577 -0.24 17.59 -19.17
C VAL A 577 -0.84 17.23 -17.81
N LYS A 578 -0.17 16.33 -17.08
CA LYS A 578 -0.48 15.96 -15.71
C LYS A 578 0.57 16.50 -14.73
N LEU A 579 0.11 16.96 -13.58
CA LEU A 579 0.97 17.33 -12.46
C LEU A 579 1.59 16.07 -11.84
N HIS A 580 2.91 16.02 -11.72
CA HIS A 580 3.59 14.99 -10.94
C HIS A 580 4.05 15.57 -9.59
N SER A 581 5.06 16.46 -9.60
CA SER A 581 5.57 17.13 -8.38
C SER A 581 5.76 18.62 -8.60
N ASN A 582 5.66 19.42 -7.54
CA ASN A 582 5.96 20.85 -7.59
C ASN A 582 7.32 21.22 -6.95
N ASP A 583 8.00 20.26 -6.33
CA ASP A 583 9.14 20.55 -5.44
C ASP A 583 10.28 19.54 -5.54
N VAL A 584 10.02 18.29 -5.17
CA VAL A 584 11.01 17.22 -5.05
C VAL A 584 10.43 15.90 -5.58
N VAL A 585 11.28 15.09 -6.19
CA VAL A 585 10.95 13.72 -6.62
C VAL A 585 12.03 12.75 -6.16
N PHE A 586 11.64 11.51 -5.90
CA PHE A 586 12.55 10.42 -5.53
C PHE A 586 12.69 9.46 -6.71
N VAL A 587 13.88 9.39 -7.29
CA VAL A 587 14.17 8.65 -8.51
C VAL A 587 14.84 7.33 -8.20
N ARG A 588 14.24 6.23 -8.66
CA ARG A 588 14.80 4.88 -8.65
C ARG A 588 15.26 4.50 -10.04
N TYR A 589 16.41 3.85 -10.14
CA TYR A 589 16.98 3.41 -11.41
C TYR A 589 16.77 1.91 -11.60
N TYR A 590 16.18 1.50 -12.72
CA TYR A 590 15.96 0.09 -13.09
C TYR A 590 16.52 -0.15 -14.50
N GLY A 591 17.75 -0.67 -14.59
CA GLY A 591 18.44 -0.79 -15.87
C GLY A 591 18.59 0.57 -16.56
N ASN A 592 17.97 0.75 -17.72
CA ASN A 592 17.97 2.00 -18.49
C ASN A 592 16.72 2.87 -18.23
N GLU A 593 15.99 2.62 -17.15
CA GLU A 593 14.82 3.41 -16.77
C GLU A 593 15.03 4.17 -15.46
N ALA A 594 14.44 5.37 -15.39
CA ALA A 594 14.40 6.19 -14.20
C ALA A 594 12.92 6.42 -13.82
N LEU A 595 12.48 5.86 -12.69
CA LEU A 595 11.13 6.04 -12.17
C LEU A 595 11.15 7.06 -11.04
N ALA A 596 10.42 8.16 -11.20
CA ALA A 596 10.31 9.21 -10.22
C ALA A 596 8.99 9.06 -9.43
N ASP A 597 9.09 9.10 -8.10
CA ASP A 597 7.97 9.02 -7.16
C ASP A 597 7.75 10.37 -6.44
N VAL A 598 6.48 10.74 -6.24
CA VAL A 598 6.07 11.78 -5.29
C VAL A 598 5.76 11.15 -3.95
N VAL A 599 6.43 11.61 -2.90
CA VAL A 599 6.34 11.02 -1.56
C VAL A 599 5.37 11.74 -0.63
N GLU A 600 4.81 12.86 -1.10
CA GLU A 600 3.84 13.66 -0.36
C GLU A 600 2.42 13.35 -0.80
N ARG A 601 1.48 13.42 0.13
CA ARG A 601 0.05 13.30 -0.14
C ARG A 601 -0.54 14.64 -0.58
N LYS A 602 -0.11 15.72 0.06
CA LYS A 602 -0.50 17.09 -0.28
C LYS A 602 0.74 17.86 -0.69
N LEU A 603 0.64 18.63 -1.77
CA LEU A 603 1.74 19.39 -2.29
C LEU A 603 1.81 20.74 -1.59
N MET A 604 2.92 21.00 -0.89
CA MET A 604 3.17 22.32 -0.30
C MET A 604 3.50 23.33 -1.40
N MET A 605 2.62 24.31 -1.59
CA MET A 605 2.76 25.35 -2.61
C MET A 605 2.75 26.74 -1.99
N HIS A 606 3.70 27.59 -2.36
CA HIS A 606 3.60 29.01 -2.03
C HIS A 606 2.35 29.61 -2.67
N THR A 607 1.57 30.34 -1.89
CA THR A 607 0.27 30.83 -2.36
C THR A 607 0.39 31.92 -3.41
N ASN A 608 1.52 32.62 -3.49
CA ASN A 608 1.81 33.57 -4.57
C ASN A 608 1.85 32.90 -5.96
N PHE A 609 1.88 31.57 -6.04
CA PHE A 609 1.78 30.85 -7.31
C PHE A 609 0.48 31.15 -8.07
N VAL A 610 -0.56 31.61 -7.36
CA VAL A 610 -1.81 32.12 -7.97
C VAL A 610 -1.59 33.28 -8.95
N GLU A 611 -0.50 34.07 -8.80
CA GLU A 611 -0.18 35.16 -9.73
C GLU A 611 0.13 34.63 -11.14
N LYS A 612 0.69 33.42 -11.22
CA LYS A 612 1.04 32.75 -12.49
C LYS A 612 -0.02 31.75 -12.93
N TYR A 613 -0.80 31.24 -11.98
CA TYR A 613 -1.82 30.22 -12.23
C TYR A 613 -3.08 30.49 -11.37
N PRO A 614 -3.94 31.45 -11.79
CA PRO A 614 -5.07 31.94 -10.99
C PRO A 614 -6.12 30.90 -10.63
N GLN A 615 -6.19 29.77 -11.35
CA GLN A 615 -7.12 28.66 -11.08
C GLN A 615 -6.91 28.04 -9.69
N LEU A 616 -5.76 28.25 -9.05
CA LEU A 616 -5.50 27.77 -7.68
C LEU A 616 -6.21 28.57 -6.61
N VAL A 617 -6.70 29.77 -6.91
CA VAL A 617 -7.38 30.63 -5.94
C VAL A 617 -8.50 29.88 -5.19
N PRO A 618 -9.52 29.32 -5.87
CA PRO A 618 -10.58 28.57 -5.19
C PRO A 618 -10.06 27.32 -4.49
N LEU A 619 -9.00 26.69 -4.99
CA LEU A 619 -8.43 25.48 -4.36
C LEU A 619 -7.69 25.83 -3.06
N PHE A 620 -6.97 26.95 -3.03
CA PHE A 620 -6.28 27.44 -1.84
C PHE A 620 -7.26 27.97 -0.79
N ASP A 621 -8.41 28.52 -1.18
CA ASP A 621 -9.49 28.87 -0.26
C ASP A 621 -10.09 27.64 0.46
N ASN A 622 -9.92 26.44 -0.11
CA ASN A 622 -10.34 25.17 0.47
C ASN A 622 -9.18 24.35 1.07
N SER A 623 -7.94 24.82 0.91
CA SER A 623 -6.73 24.15 1.41
C SER A 623 -6.41 24.60 2.84
N LYS A 624 -5.63 23.79 3.57
CA LYS A 624 -4.97 24.30 4.78
C LYS A 624 -3.85 25.24 4.34
N CYS A 625 -3.96 26.50 4.71
CA CYS A 625 -2.92 27.51 4.45
C CYS A 625 -2.24 27.96 5.74
N GLU A 626 -0.93 28.19 5.70
CA GLU A 626 -0.11 28.71 6.79
C GLU A 626 0.39 30.12 6.45
N ASN A 627 0.59 30.98 7.44
CA ASN A 627 1.10 32.35 7.29
C ASN A 627 0.26 33.26 6.37
N VAL A 628 -1.05 33.04 6.34
CA VAL A 628 -2.02 33.91 5.66
C VAL A 628 -2.34 35.15 6.49
N VAL A 629 -2.85 36.20 5.84
CA VAL A 629 -3.35 37.41 6.51
C VAL A 629 -4.85 37.25 6.76
N THR A 630 -5.30 37.42 8.01
CA THR A 630 -6.72 37.22 8.37
C THR A 630 -7.50 38.49 8.61
N SER A 631 -6.82 39.62 8.83
CA SER A 631 -7.46 40.93 8.93
C SER A 631 -6.74 41.97 8.06
N LYS A 632 -7.45 43.01 7.64
CA LYS A 632 -6.88 44.07 6.79
C LYS A 632 -5.84 44.91 7.54
N GLU A 633 -5.98 44.99 8.86
CA GLU A 633 -5.07 45.66 9.78
C GLU A 633 -3.72 44.92 9.88
N GLU A 634 -3.72 43.60 9.81
CA GLU A 634 -2.52 42.73 9.82
C GLU A 634 -1.78 42.70 8.47
N CYS A 635 -2.36 43.27 7.41
CA CYS A 635 -1.75 43.33 6.09
C CYS A 635 -0.54 44.29 6.11
N ASP A 636 0.62 43.85 5.66
CA ASP A 636 1.83 44.68 5.48
C ASP A 636 2.04 45.10 4.01
N ASN A 637 1.19 44.62 3.09
CA ASN A 637 1.25 44.93 1.67
C ASN A 637 0.46 46.22 1.35
N GLU A 638 1.19 47.34 1.27
CA GLU A 638 0.65 48.67 0.92
C GLU A 638 -0.14 48.71 -0.39
N LYS A 639 0.27 47.92 -1.40
CA LYS A 639 -0.46 47.84 -2.67
C LYS A 639 -1.82 47.15 -2.48
N CYS A 640 -1.85 46.05 -1.73
CA CYS A 640 -3.07 45.33 -1.39
C CYS A 640 -4.05 46.17 -0.54
N LYS A 641 -3.55 47.13 0.26
CA LYS A 641 -4.39 48.05 1.05
C LYS A 641 -5.04 49.16 0.22
N ARG A 642 -4.37 49.61 -0.84
CA ARG A 642 -4.81 50.73 -1.71
C ARG A 642 -5.73 50.30 -2.85
N GLU A 643 -5.67 49.05 -3.28
CA GLU A 643 -6.59 48.51 -4.28
C GLU A 643 -7.98 48.29 -3.66
N ASP A 644 -9.04 48.82 -4.30
CA ASP A 644 -10.47 48.60 -3.94
C ASP A 644 -10.94 47.14 -4.19
N ASN A 645 -10.05 46.16 -4.07
CA ASN A 645 -10.27 44.76 -4.44
C ASN A 645 -9.69 43.76 -3.43
N CYS A 646 -9.60 44.17 -2.15
CA CYS A 646 -9.14 43.32 -1.06
C CYS A 646 -9.95 42.01 -0.99
N ARG A 647 -9.27 40.86 -0.84
CA ARG A 647 -9.92 39.54 -0.73
C ARG A 647 -10.79 39.44 0.53
N LEU A 648 -10.32 40.01 1.65
CA LEU A 648 -11.03 39.99 2.93
C LEU A 648 -12.32 40.80 2.86
N ASP A 649 -12.27 41.98 2.22
CA ASP A 649 -13.44 42.84 2.02
C ASP A 649 -14.51 42.17 1.13
N ARG A 650 -14.09 41.21 0.27
CA ARG A 650 -14.97 40.38 -0.57
C ARG A 650 -15.45 39.09 0.11
N GLY A 651 -15.20 38.91 1.41
CA GLY A 651 -15.67 37.77 2.18
C GLY A 651 -14.83 36.50 2.07
N ALA A 652 -13.61 36.58 1.53
CA ALA A 652 -12.67 35.46 1.56
C ALA A 652 -12.22 35.16 3.01
N PRO A 653 -11.99 33.88 3.36
CA PRO A 653 -11.63 33.50 4.73
C PRO A 653 -10.25 34.00 5.17
N TYR A 654 -9.36 34.29 4.21
CA TYR A 654 -8.03 34.85 4.43
C TYR A 654 -7.48 35.45 3.14
N CYS A 655 -6.50 36.34 3.28
CA CYS A 655 -5.71 36.88 2.18
C CYS A 655 -4.33 36.22 2.15
N PHE A 656 -4.11 35.37 1.15
CA PHE A 656 -2.81 34.78 0.89
C PHE A 656 -1.96 35.57 -0.14
N SER A 657 -2.53 36.61 -0.77
CA SER A 657 -1.82 37.54 -1.67
C SER A 657 -1.02 38.61 -0.91
N ALA A 658 -1.40 38.88 0.34
CA ALA A 658 -0.74 39.86 1.19
C ALA A 658 0.54 39.31 1.85
N SER A 659 0.76 38.00 1.90
CA SER A 659 1.91 37.38 2.56
C SER A 659 2.78 36.60 1.57
N LYS A 660 4.04 37.04 1.42
CA LYS A 660 5.05 36.31 0.60
C LYS A 660 5.47 34.97 1.21
N LYS A 661 5.16 34.75 2.49
CA LYS A 661 5.49 33.53 3.24
C LYS A 661 4.30 32.58 3.37
N SER A 662 3.17 32.93 2.77
CA SER A 662 1.96 32.12 2.80
C SER A 662 2.13 30.87 1.94
N ILE A 663 1.70 29.73 2.48
CA ILE A 663 1.84 28.40 1.85
C ILE A 663 0.51 27.65 2.00
N ALA A 664 0.10 26.97 0.95
CA ALA A 664 -1.05 26.08 0.94
C ALA A 664 -0.60 24.62 0.86
N MET A 665 -1.29 23.74 1.59
CA MET A 665 -1.23 22.29 1.38
C MET A 665 -2.34 21.88 0.41
N LEU A 666 -2.00 21.84 -0.87
CA LEU A 666 -2.92 21.50 -1.94
C LEU A 666 -3.06 19.99 -2.06
N ASP A 667 -4.28 19.48 -2.06
CA ASP A 667 -4.51 18.13 -2.57
C ASP A 667 -4.40 18.16 -4.11
N PRO A 668 -3.39 17.49 -4.71
CA PRO A 668 -3.13 17.61 -6.14
C PRO A 668 -4.29 17.09 -7.01
N TYR A 669 -5.13 16.21 -6.48
CA TYR A 669 -6.30 15.66 -7.19
C TYR A 669 -7.44 16.69 -7.34
N TRP A 670 -7.41 17.80 -6.62
CA TRP A 670 -8.36 18.90 -6.82
C TRP A 670 -8.06 19.73 -8.06
N LEU A 671 -6.86 19.59 -8.63
CA LEU A 671 -6.44 20.35 -9.80
C LEU A 671 -7.03 19.73 -11.07
N ASN A 672 -8.22 20.18 -11.47
CA ASN A 672 -8.90 19.74 -12.70
C ASN A 672 -9.16 18.21 -12.76
N GLY A 673 -9.36 17.56 -11.61
CA GLY A 673 -9.77 16.17 -11.52
C GLY A 673 -8.63 15.15 -11.34
N PRO A 674 -8.94 13.89 -10.97
CA PRO A 674 -7.91 12.91 -10.65
C PRO A 674 -6.98 12.53 -11.81
N GLU A 675 -7.47 12.64 -13.04
CA GLU A 675 -6.76 12.39 -14.29
C GLU A 675 -5.60 13.37 -14.54
N LYS A 676 -5.62 14.53 -13.87
CA LYS A 676 -4.62 15.60 -14.01
C LYS A 676 -3.47 15.50 -13.03
N HIS A 677 -3.42 14.45 -12.22
CA HIS A 677 -2.30 14.18 -11.32
C HIS A 677 -1.81 12.73 -11.48
N VAL A 678 -0.48 12.56 -11.46
CA VAL A 678 0.17 11.25 -11.43
C VAL A 678 1.11 11.19 -10.22
N LYS A 679 1.20 10.03 -9.57
CA LYS A 679 2.05 9.82 -8.38
C LYS A 679 3.45 9.31 -8.69
N ARG A 680 3.58 8.61 -9.81
CA ARG A 680 4.81 8.00 -10.31
C ARG A 680 4.90 8.23 -11.80
N SER A 681 6.04 8.68 -12.28
CA SER A 681 6.26 8.89 -13.71
C SER A 681 7.64 8.38 -14.16
N SER A 682 7.71 7.86 -15.38
CA SER A 682 8.97 7.42 -16.00
C SER A 682 9.69 8.63 -16.58
N VAL A 683 10.83 9.02 -16.01
CA VAL A 683 11.58 10.21 -16.44
C VAL A 683 12.19 9.95 -17.80
N LYS A 684 11.70 10.69 -18.81
CA LYS A 684 12.19 10.66 -20.19
C LYS A 684 13.01 11.88 -20.55
N TRP A 685 12.76 13.04 -19.94
CA TRP A 685 13.49 14.26 -20.23
C TRP A 685 13.86 15.05 -18.98
N VAL A 686 15.02 15.72 -19.05
CA VAL A 686 15.45 16.69 -18.04
C VAL A 686 15.65 18.06 -18.69
N MET A 687 14.94 19.05 -18.18
CA MET A 687 14.96 20.43 -18.64
C MET A 687 15.61 21.31 -17.58
N LEU A 688 16.80 21.81 -17.86
CA LEU A 688 17.54 22.78 -17.06
C LEU A 688 17.15 24.20 -17.48
N PHE A 689 17.09 25.12 -16.52
CA PHE A 689 16.73 26.51 -16.77
C PHE A 689 17.84 27.46 -16.32
N ARG A 690 18.19 28.40 -17.21
CA ARG A 690 19.02 29.57 -16.92
C ARG A 690 18.32 30.84 -17.35
N LYS A 691 18.87 31.98 -16.93
CA LYS A 691 18.41 33.31 -17.37
C LYS A 691 19.60 34.24 -17.46
N ASP A 692 20.03 34.51 -18.68
CA ASP A 692 21.10 35.45 -19.00
C ASP A 692 20.94 35.99 -20.43
N PRO A 693 21.52 37.16 -20.76
CA PRO A 693 21.28 37.79 -22.06
C PRO A 693 22.21 37.31 -23.18
N ILE A 694 23.16 36.41 -22.91
CA ILE A 694 24.28 36.11 -23.83
C ILE A 694 24.16 34.70 -24.40
N SER A 695 23.72 33.75 -23.58
CA SER A 695 23.73 32.34 -23.95
C SER A 695 22.56 31.99 -24.87
N SER A 696 22.72 30.93 -25.69
CA SER A 696 21.69 30.46 -26.62
C SER A 696 20.33 30.19 -25.95
N ALA A 697 19.25 30.32 -26.73
CA ALA A 697 17.87 30.03 -26.33
C ALA A 697 17.70 28.61 -25.76
N ILE A 698 18.30 27.64 -26.44
CA ILE A 698 18.30 26.22 -26.06
C ILE A 698 19.65 25.59 -26.40
N GLN A 699 20.01 24.54 -25.67
CA GLN A 699 21.14 23.67 -26.00
C GLN A 699 20.89 22.27 -25.44
N LYS A 700 21.21 21.22 -26.22
CA LYS A 700 21.30 19.85 -25.69
C LYS A 700 22.65 19.68 -25.00
N LEU A 701 22.65 19.19 -23.76
CA LEU A 701 23.88 18.94 -23.01
C LEU A 701 24.17 17.44 -22.95
N ASN A 702 25.44 17.08 -23.08
CA ASN A 702 25.92 15.77 -22.66
C ASN A 702 25.94 15.70 -21.11
N ALA A 703 26.09 14.49 -20.54
CA ALA A 703 26.07 14.31 -19.10
C ALA A 703 27.17 15.11 -18.36
N PRO A 704 28.45 15.13 -18.78
CA PRO A 704 29.49 15.96 -18.14
C PRO A 704 29.16 17.46 -18.11
N ASP A 705 28.68 18.03 -19.21
CA ASP A 705 28.35 19.46 -19.30
C ASP A 705 27.13 19.81 -18.44
N ALA A 706 26.12 18.92 -18.40
CA ALA A 706 24.97 19.06 -17.53
C ALA A 706 25.38 19.03 -16.05
N ILE A 707 26.28 18.12 -15.64
CA ILE A 707 26.81 18.06 -14.27
C ILE A 707 27.57 19.34 -13.94
N LYS A 708 28.45 19.80 -14.81
CA LYS A 708 29.19 21.05 -14.61
C LYS A 708 28.25 22.23 -14.43
N PHE A 709 27.15 22.29 -15.18
CA PHE A 709 26.13 23.32 -14.99
C PHE A 709 25.47 23.24 -13.61
N LEU A 710 25.13 22.04 -13.13
CA LEU A 710 24.61 21.83 -11.76
C LEU A 710 25.60 22.26 -10.67
N GLU A 711 26.89 21.99 -10.88
CA GLU A 711 27.99 22.37 -9.98
C GLU A 711 28.18 23.89 -9.90
N GLU A 712 28.23 24.57 -11.05
CA GLU A 712 28.45 26.01 -11.10
C GLU A 712 27.30 26.80 -10.47
N GLY A 713 26.07 26.32 -10.64
CA GLY A 713 24.92 26.80 -9.89
C GLY A 713 24.70 28.31 -9.89
N ARG A 714 24.73 28.92 -11.07
CA ARG A 714 24.59 30.37 -11.21
C ARG A 714 23.14 30.79 -11.00
N SER A 715 22.89 31.68 -10.03
CA SER A 715 21.60 32.35 -9.84
C SER A 715 21.80 33.87 -9.89
N GLN A 716 20.93 34.57 -10.65
CA GLN A 716 20.84 36.03 -10.59
C GLN A 716 19.97 36.43 -9.41
N THR A 717 20.56 37.14 -8.45
CA THR A 717 19.81 37.77 -7.35
C THR A 717 19.12 39.06 -7.85
N SER A 718 18.07 39.50 -7.15
CA SER A 718 17.33 40.74 -7.48
C SER A 718 18.18 42.02 -7.43
N LEU A 719 19.42 41.95 -6.94
CA LEU A 719 20.40 43.03 -6.84
C LEU A 719 21.46 42.98 -7.96
N GLY A 720 21.33 42.09 -8.95
CA GLY A 720 22.27 41.99 -10.07
C GLY A 720 23.57 41.23 -9.79
N SER A 721 23.85 40.84 -8.53
CA SER A 721 24.98 39.98 -8.20
C SER A 721 24.71 38.50 -8.54
N VAL A 722 25.68 37.85 -9.18
CA VAL A 722 25.68 36.40 -9.47
C VAL A 722 26.30 35.68 -8.29
N GLN A 723 25.54 34.82 -7.62
CA GLN A 723 26.07 33.92 -6.60
C GLN A 723 26.13 32.50 -7.18
N SER A 724 27.28 31.82 -7.01
CA SER A 724 27.46 30.42 -7.39
C SER A 724 27.07 29.54 -6.22
N VAL A 725 25.98 28.80 -6.36
CA VAL A 725 25.49 27.83 -5.38
C VAL A 725 25.12 26.54 -6.12
N PRO A 726 25.91 25.46 -6.01
CA PRO A 726 25.59 24.17 -6.62
C PRO A 726 24.16 23.74 -6.25
N PHE A 727 23.37 23.25 -7.21
CA PHE A 727 21.94 22.97 -7.00
C PHE A 727 21.56 21.49 -7.14
N PHE A 728 22.41 20.60 -6.64
CA PHE A 728 22.15 19.15 -6.57
C PHE A 728 20.85 18.83 -5.81
N ASN A 729 20.80 19.17 -4.52
CA ASN A 729 19.58 19.12 -3.73
C ASN A 729 19.71 20.01 -2.48
N PRO A 730 18.86 21.05 -2.30
CA PRO A 730 18.95 21.96 -1.18
C PRO A 730 18.52 21.34 0.16
N HIS A 731 17.82 20.20 0.14
CA HIS A 731 17.34 19.52 1.35
C HIS A 731 18.40 18.62 1.99
N LEU A 732 19.60 18.50 1.41
CA LEU A 732 20.70 17.75 2.00
C LEU A 732 21.13 18.35 3.34
N LEU A 733 20.93 17.59 4.42
CA LEU A 733 21.41 17.96 5.75
C LEU A 733 22.93 17.95 5.82
N ILE A 734 23.57 16.94 5.21
CA ILE A 734 25.02 16.75 5.23
C ILE A 734 25.59 17.02 3.84
N LYS A 735 26.53 17.96 3.75
CA LYS A 735 27.17 18.41 2.49
C LYS A 735 28.67 18.13 2.45
N SER A 736 29.12 16.96 2.91
CA SER A 736 30.53 16.55 2.77
C SER A 736 30.91 16.34 1.29
N MET A 737 32.20 16.37 0.96
CA MET A 737 32.67 16.11 -0.41
C MET A 737 32.13 14.78 -0.96
N ASP A 738 32.20 13.70 -0.17
CA ASP A 738 31.65 12.39 -0.56
C ASP A 738 30.16 12.43 -0.91
N ARG A 739 29.38 13.23 -0.17
CA ARG A 739 27.94 13.39 -0.44
C ARG A 739 27.69 14.14 -1.74
N ILE A 740 28.47 15.18 -2.01
CA ILE A 740 28.38 15.94 -3.25
C ILE A 740 28.81 15.07 -4.45
N ASP A 741 29.87 14.28 -4.32
CA ASP A 741 30.29 13.35 -5.38
C ASP A 741 29.31 12.20 -5.60
N GLN A 742 28.60 11.77 -4.54
CA GLN A 742 27.48 10.84 -4.68
C GLN A 742 26.32 11.46 -5.48
N GLN A 743 25.94 12.72 -5.21
CA GLN A 743 24.93 13.43 -5.98
C GLN A 743 25.32 13.51 -7.47
N LYS A 744 26.57 13.86 -7.77
CA LYS A 744 27.09 13.89 -9.15
C LYS A 744 26.88 12.55 -9.87
N ARG A 745 27.25 11.45 -9.22
CA ARG A 745 27.07 10.10 -9.80
C ARG A 745 25.60 9.77 -10.08
N TYR A 746 24.67 10.20 -9.22
CA TYR A 746 23.25 9.99 -9.49
C TYR A 746 22.73 10.84 -10.65
N PHE A 747 23.09 12.12 -10.72
CA PHE A 747 22.74 12.95 -11.88
C PHE A 747 23.40 12.43 -13.16
N GLU A 748 24.62 11.90 -13.10
CA GLU A 748 25.28 11.31 -14.26
C GLU A 748 24.51 10.07 -14.76
N LYS A 749 24.04 9.20 -13.85
CA LYS A 749 23.14 8.09 -14.20
C LYS A 749 21.85 8.60 -14.84
N LEU A 750 21.24 9.65 -14.28
CA LEU A 750 20.03 10.25 -14.83
C LEU A 750 20.23 10.78 -16.25
N PHE A 751 21.28 11.55 -16.49
CA PHE A 751 21.54 12.17 -17.79
C PHE A 751 21.97 11.17 -18.87
N LYS A 752 22.42 9.96 -18.48
CA LYS A 752 22.62 8.84 -19.41
C LYS A 752 21.30 8.19 -19.85
N ILE A 753 20.26 8.27 -19.02
CA ILE A 753 18.94 7.67 -19.26
C ILE A 753 18.01 8.67 -19.97
N ALA A 754 17.99 9.91 -19.50
CA ALA A 754 17.08 10.95 -19.95
C ALA A 754 17.89 12.09 -20.59
N PRO A 755 17.68 12.39 -21.88
CA PRO A 755 18.30 13.53 -22.55
C PRO A 755 18.09 14.84 -21.78
N CYS A 756 19.16 15.63 -21.70
CA CYS A 756 19.20 16.87 -20.94
C CYS A 756 19.25 18.08 -21.88
N TYR A 757 18.31 19.00 -21.71
CA TYR A 757 18.25 20.27 -22.45
C TYR A 757 18.35 21.43 -21.47
N ILE A 758 19.05 22.49 -21.86
CA ILE A 758 19.08 23.74 -21.11
C ILE A 758 18.34 24.83 -21.89
N PHE A 759 17.38 25.49 -21.24
CA PHE A 759 16.60 26.60 -21.78
C PHE A 759 17.00 27.92 -21.13
N ASN A 760 17.06 28.98 -21.93
CA ASN A 760 17.39 30.32 -21.47
C ASN A 760 16.17 31.25 -21.50
N ALA A 761 15.56 31.48 -20.34
CA ALA A 761 14.45 32.42 -20.18
C ALA A 761 14.87 33.90 -20.24
N GLY A 762 16.15 34.19 -20.50
CA GLY A 762 16.68 35.55 -20.72
C GLY A 762 16.55 36.03 -22.17
N VAL A 763 16.46 35.09 -23.12
CA VAL A 763 16.40 35.38 -24.57
C VAL A 763 15.22 34.71 -25.26
N SER A 764 14.44 33.89 -24.56
CA SER A 764 13.23 33.24 -25.08
C SER A 764 12.02 33.49 -24.19
N SER A 765 10.86 33.68 -24.82
CA SER A 765 9.58 33.79 -24.13
C SER A 765 9.10 32.42 -23.60
N ALA A 766 8.15 32.42 -22.67
CA ALA A 766 7.60 31.17 -22.14
C ALA A 766 6.82 30.36 -23.20
N ASP A 767 6.24 31.04 -24.18
CA ASP A 767 5.54 30.41 -25.30
C ASP A 767 6.54 29.78 -26.28
N GLU A 768 7.63 30.47 -26.61
CA GLU A 768 8.70 29.90 -27.43
C GLU A 768 9.34 28.67 -26.77
N ILE A 769 9.59 28.72 -25.46
CA ILE A 769 10.12 27.58 -24.71
C ILE A 769 9.11 26.42 -24.71
N ARG A 770 7.81 26.70 -24.56
CA ARG A 770 6.75 25.66 -24.65
C ARG A 770 6.77 25.00 -26.02
N ASP A 771 6.82 25.77 -27.09
CA ASP A 771 6.76 25.25 -28.46
C ASP A 771 8.00 24.41 -28.78
N ARG A 772 9.18 24.82 -28.28
CA ARG A 772 10.41 24.01 -28.36
C ARG A 772 10.31 22.71 -27.54
N ILE A 773 9.69 22.75 -26.35
CA ILE A 773 9.44 21.53 -25.56
C ILE A 773 8.49 20.59 -26.30
N ALA A 774 7.43 21.11 -26.91
CA ALA A 774 6.51 20.30 -27.71
C ALA A 774 7.24 19.62 -28.87
N ALA A 775 8.08 20.35 -29.62
CA ALA A 775 8.89 19.77 -30.69
C ALA A 775 9.83 18.64 -30.19
N ILE A 776 10.42 18.76 -29.00
CA ILE A 776 11.22 17.67 -28.39
C ILE A 776 10.36 16.46 -28.05
N VAL A 777 9.17 16.68 -27.48
CA VAL A 777 8.23 15.61 -27.09
C VAL A 777 7.75 14.84 -28.32
N ASP A 778 7.51 15.56 -29.43
CA ASP A 778 7.10 15.01 -30.73
C ASP A 778 8.25 14.34 -31.51
N GLY A 779 9.49 14.39 -30.99
CA GLY A 779 10.67 13.79 -31.62
C GLY A 779 11.32 14.65 -32.71
N ASN A 780 10.90 15.90 -32.89
CA ASN A 780 11.49 16.86 -33.83
C ASN A 780 12.57 17.72 -33.15
N GLU A 781 13.64 17.06 -32.69
CA GLU A 781 14.71 17.71 -31.94
C GLU A 781 15.45 18.78 -32.74
N GLU A 782 15.62 18.59 -34.05
CA GLU A 782 16.32 19.55 -34.90
C GLU A 782 15.55 20.88 -35.01
N ALA A 783 14.24 20.82 -35.22
CA ALA A 783 13.38 22.01 -35.21
C ALA A 783 13.33 22.69 -33.84
N ALA A 784 13.47 21.92 -32.76
CA ALA A 784 13.53 22.48 -31.40
C ALA A 784 14.83 23.24 -31.13
N LEU A 785 15.94 22.93 -31.83
CA LEU A 785 17.26 23.55 -31.63
C LEU A 785 17.55 24.71 -32.60
N GLN A 786 16.91 24.74 -33.78
CA GLN A 786 16.91 25.87 -34.72
C GLN A 786 16.09 27.03 -34.18
#